data_AF-A0A817TZ17-F1
#
_entry.id   AF-A0A817TZ17-F1
#
_cell.length_a   1.000
_cell.length_b   1.000
_cell.length_c   1.000
_cell.angle_alpha   90.00
_cell.angle_beta   90.00
_cell.angle_gamma   90.00
#
_symmetry.space_group_name_H-M   'P 1'
#
loop_
_entity.id
_entity.type
_entity.pdbx_description
1 polymer ?
#
loop_
_entity_poly.entity_id
_entity_poly.type
_entity_poly.pdbx_seq_one_letter_code
_entity_poly.pdbx_strand_id
1 'polypeptide(L)'
;MPTDIASTPDELFETFVNAQTFKTILHSFDELCRSIRLDRKTVGYGKRSLYKVLTSRLPSWKSKSLWSKIDKRGAQKEYENGNACADMKVCIVGAGPVGLRLAIECALLGARCIVVEKRDRFSRHNVLHLWPYIITDLRNLGAKVFYGKFATGQIDHISIRQLQCILLKIALILGVEIYQNVTFIDAIEPISTQHGWRAQFKPENHPIVSTYEFSVLIGADGRRNSLHGFQHKEFRGKLAIGITCNYINHQTREEQNFEEISGVAKIYNPQFFNELQQQTSIDLENIVYYKNDTHYFVMTAKKQSLLDKHVILQDFPDAARLLARDNVNFMKLCNFACEAAQFATKSSPQFAFEFAEDHYGAADVQMFDFTSLFHAVNASRIVERNGKQIFMALVGDSLLESFWPTGSGIGLGFFGLFDTAWSILKFAKNEHPLKILVERESVYNLLSQSTPENTKNNHQLYSINPASRYQTLNSKSCTIEEIRHLYDSDSIPTIDMNNNHVKLNKIDRASMRRARSFKQAPSPIGSSSSSNGSNHEENLLQWCEDIIHPYSITVKNDTKSLQNCLAFCAIVHYYRPDLIDFKSLQPDRPISNFQILFDVMQNQLSLPLDRKLQNSLILSMKSSIEERIHQSSIVLLQLLYTHFHHDHHEQQLQRRRSSTPSHEVPPTIVVVSKKATDETNKTNNNNSTIKVSALVAHYSNGDTSPSPLNVSVNPIEKTKKHE
;
A
#
# COMPACT_ATOMS: atom_id res chain seq x y z
N MET A 1 8.08 -42.60 -18.51
CA MET A 1 7.72 -41.52 -17.57
C MET A 1 8.64 -40.35 -17.85
N PRO A 2 8.17 -39.20 -18.35
CA PRO A 2 9.01 -38.02 -18.45
C PRO A 2 9.37 -37.58 -17.02
N THR A 3 10.66 -37.43 -16.75
CA THR A 3 11.18 -36.82 -15.53
C THR A 3 10.78 -35.35 -15.52
N ASP A 4 9.98 -34.92 -14.54
CA ASP A 4 9.73 -33.49 -14.27
C ASP A 4 11.07 -32.81 -13.94
N ILE A 5 11.66 -32.13 -14.92
CA ILE A 5 12.84 -31.29 -14.72
C ILE A 5 12.36 -30.03 -14.00
N ALA A 6 12.72 -29.88 -12.72
CA ALA A 6 12.39 -28.68 -11.96
C ALA A 6 12.99 -27.43 -12.65
N SER A 7 12.16 -26.42 -12.91
CA SER A 7 12.57 -25.18 -13.58
C SER A 7 13.68 -24.47 -12.82
N THR A 8 14.66 -23.94 -13.54
CA THR A 8 15.78 -23.18 -12.95
C THR A 8 15.31 -21.81 -12.41
N PRO A 9 16.04 -21.19 -11.46
CA PRO A 9 15.71 -19.85 -10.99
C PRO A 9 15.64 -18.79 -12.10
N ASP A 10 16.47 -18.91 -13.14
CA ASP A 10 16.43 -18.00 -14.29
C ASP A 10 15.16 -18.20 -15.14
N GLU A 11 14.72 -19.44 -15.36
CA GLU A 11 13.45 -19.72 -16.06
C GLU A 11 12.24 -19.23 -15.27
N LEU A 12 12.26 -19.35 -13.95
CA LEU A 12 11.22 -18.81 -13.07
C LEU A 12 11.24 -17.27 -13.06
N PHE A 13 12.42 -16.65 -13.14
CA PHE A 13 12.52 -15.20 -13.30
C PHE A 13 11.93 -14.73 -14.62
N GLU A 14 12.20 -15.43 -15.72
CA GLU A 14 11.58 -15.14 -17.02
C GLU A 14 10.06 -15.34 -16.99
N THR A 15 9.58 -16.38 -16.30
CA THR A 15 8.14 -16.62 -16.10
C THR A 15 7.49 -15.44 -15.37
N PHE A 16 8.15 -14.93 -14.33
CA PHE A 16 7.72 -13.73 -13.61
C PHE A 16 7.75 -12.47 -14.47
N VAL A 17 8.82 -12.25 -15.23
CA VAL A 17 8.96 -11.12 -16.17
C VAL A 17 7.84 -11.15 -17.21
N ASN A 18 7.47 -12.33 -17.71
CA ASN A 18 6.47 -12.50 -18.76
C ASN A 18 5.03 -12.58 -18.26
N ALA A 19 4.79 -12.74 -16.96
CA ALA A 19 3.44 -12.80 -16.40
C ALA A 19 2.63 -11.51 -16.67
N GLN A 20 1.40 -11.64 -17.17
CA GLN A 20 0.56 -10.51 -17.63
C GLN A 20 -0.70 -10.26 -16.80
N THR A 21 -0.91 -10.99 -15.71
CA THR A 21 -2.09 -10.83 -14.84
C THR A 21 -1.68 -10.65 -13.39
N PHE A 22 -2.50 -9.96 -12.60
CA PHE A 22 -2.22 -9.72 -11.18
C PHE A 22 -1.92 -11.04 -10.44
N LYS A 23 -2.78 -12.06 -10.61
CA LYS A 23 -2.62 -13.37 -9.99
C LYS A 23 -1.35 -14.10 -10.46
N THR A 24 -1.07 -14.14 -11.76
CA THR A 24 0.11 -14.86 -12.29
C THR A 24 1.42 -14.17 -11.93
N ILE A 25 1.44 -12.84 -11.81
CA ILE A 25 2.61 -12.08 -11.34
C ILE A 25 2.91 -12.44 -9.88
N LEU A 26 1.90 -12.42 -9.00
CA LEU A 26 2.08 -12.80 -7.59
C LEU A 26 2.55 -14.25 -7.44
N HIS A 27 1.94 -15.17 -8.19
CA HIS A 27 2.27 -16.60 -8.13
C HIS A 27 3.70 -16.89 -8.59
N SER A 28 4.08 -16.43 -9.79
CA SER A 28 5.42 -16.65 -10.34
C SER A 28 6.51 -16.00 -9.50
N PHE A 29 6.25 -14.84 -8.90
CA PHE A 29 7.19 -14.22 -7.96
C PHE A 29 7.41 -15.06 -6.70
N ASP A 30 6.34 -15.67 -6.18
CA ASP A 30 6.39 -16.52 -5.00
C ASP A 30 7.10 -17.84 -5.28
N GLU A 31 6.89 -18.45 -6.46
CA GLU A 31 7.67 -19.58 -6.94
C GLU A 31 9.15 -19.25 -7.11
N LEU A 32 9.46 -18.09 -7.70
CA LEU A 32 10.83 -17.60 -7.81
C LEU A 32 11.49 -17.44 -6.44
N CYS A 33 10.80 -16.82 -5.48
CA CYS A 33 11.33 -16.66 -4.11
C CYS A 33 11.59 -18.03 -3.44
N ARG A 34 10.68 -19.00 -3.59
CA ARG A 34 10.88 -20.36 -3.06
C ARG A 34 12.09 -21.05 -3.68
N SER A 35 12.26 -20.97 -5.00
CA SER A 35 13.35 -21.66 -5.71
C SER A 35 14.73 -21.18 -5.26
N ILE A 36 14.85 -19.89 -4.94
CA ILE A 36 16.09 -19.31 -4.39
C ILE A 36 16.15 -19.38 -2.87
N ARG A 37 15.27 -20.12 -2.17
CA ARG A 37 15.20 -20.22 -0.70
C ARG A 37 15.12 -18.86 0.00
N LEU A 38 14.33 -17.95 -0.55
CA LEU A 38 14.03 -16.64 0.02
C LEU A 38 12.66 -16.73 0.69
N ASP A 39 12.65 -16.84 2.01
CA ASP A 39 11.42 -16.69 2.79
C ASP A 39 11.21 -15.21 3.13
N ARG A 40 10.16 -14.65 2.52
CA ARG A 40 9.79 -13.24 2.67
C ARG A 40 9.47 -12.87 4.13
N LYS A 41 9.05 -13.84 4.96
CA LYS A 41 8.74 -13.61 6.38
C LYS A 41 9.98 -13.50 7.27
N THR A 42 11.09 -14.14 6.90
CA THR A 42 12.31 -14.21 7.72
C THR A 42 13.42 -13.24 7.30
N VAL A 43 13.48 -12.83 6.03
CA VAL A 43 14.51 -11.88 5.53
C VAL A 43 14.28 -10.45 6.04
N GLY A 44 13.15 -10.20 6.71
CA GLY A 44 12.73 -8.89 7.20
C GLY A 44 12.38 -7.93 6.05
N TYR A 45 11.50 -6.98 6.32
CA TYR A 45 11.12 -5.94 5.36
C TYR A 45 11.73 -4.63 5.85
N GLY A 46 12.79 -4.15 5.19
CA GLY A 46 13.56 -2.95 5.56
C GLY A 46 15.03 -3.03 5.10
N LYS A 47 15.69 -1.89 4.85
CA LYS A 47 17.09 -1.80 4.33
C LYS A 47 17.38 -2.55 3.02
N ARG A 48 16.34 -2.80 2.20
CA ARG A 48 16.42 -3.57 0.94
C ARG A 48 16.98 -4.99 1.13
N SER A 49 16.76 -5.62 2.28
CA SER A 49 17.25 -6.98 2.59
C SER A 49 16.78 -8.01 1.54
N LEU A 50 15.48 -8.01 1.19
CA LEU A 50 14.93 -8.89 0.16
C LEU A 50 15.59 -8.65 -1.20
N TYR A 51 15.64 -7.40 -1.65
CA TYR A 51 16.25 -7.03 -2.92
C TYR A 51 17.73 -7.46 -2.99
N LYS A 52 18.52 -7.25 -1.93
CA LYS A 52 19.93 -7.68 -1.86
C LYS A 52 20.10 -9.19 -2.00
N VAL A 53 19.23 -9.97 -1.34
CA VAL A 53 19.26 -11.44 -1.48
C VAL A 53 18.87 -11.83 -2.91
N LEU A 54 17.82 -11.23 -3.46
CA LEU A 54 17.32 -11.51 -4.80
C LEU A 54 18.38 -11.23 -5.88
N THR A 55 19.04 -10.06 -5.84
CA THR A 55 20.10 -9.72 -6.80
C THR A 55 21.33 -10.61 -6.67
N SER A 56 21.69 -11.03 -5.44
CA SER A 56 22.82 -11.95 -5.22
C SER A 56 22.57 -13.37 -5.75
N ARG A 57 21.30 -13.83 -5.75
CA ARG A 57 20.90 -15.19 -6.13
C ARG A 57 20.39 -15.30 -7.57
N LEU A 58 20.21 -14.17 -8.27
CA LEU A 58 19.83 -14.10 -9.69
C LEU A 58 20.85 -13.25 -10.49
N PRO A 59 22.08 -13.76 -10.73
CA PRO A 59 23.15 -12.99 -11.36
C PRO A 59 23.19 -13.08 -12.90
N SER A 60 22.15 -13.62 -13.54
CA SER A 60 22.12 -13.79 -14.99
C SER A 60 22.18 -12.46 -15.74
N TRP A 61 22.62 -12.50 -17.00
CA TRP A 61 22.76 -11.28 -17.82
C TRP A 61 21.41 -10.57 -18.02
N LYS A 62 20.31 -11.33 -18.08
CA LYS A 62 18.95 -10.81 -18.24
C LYS A 62 18.53 -9.95 -17.05
N SER A 63 18.80 -10.42 -15.83
CA SER A 63 18.44 -9.74 -14.59
C SER A 63 19.41 -8.60 -14.24
N LYS A 64 20.70 -8.72 -14.56
CA LYS A 64 21.75 -7.69 -14.29
C LYS A 64 21.41 -6.31 -14.84
N SER A 65 20.85 -6.23 -16.05
CA SER A 65 20.45 -4.96 -16.66
C SER A 65 19.36 -4.25 -15.86
N LEU A 66 18.41 -5.02 -15.32
CA LEU A 66 17.36 -4.51 -14.43
C LEU A 66 17.94 -4.05 -13.09
N TRP A 67 18.82 -4.84 -12.48
CA TRP A 67 19.47 -4.50 -11.21
C TRP A 67 20.24 -3.19 -11.30
N SER A 68 21.05 -3.02 -12.35
CA SER A 68 21.82 -1.79 -12.57
C SER A 68 20.94 -0.53 -12.63
N LYS A 69 19.74 -0.64 -13.22
CA LYS A 69 18.76 0.45 -13.30
C LYS A 69 18.17 0.80 -11.93
N ILE A 70 17.71 -0.21 -11.19
CA ILE A 70 17.15 -0.05 -9.85
C ILE A 70 18.22 0.47 -8.88
N ASP A 71 19.45 -0.06 -8.95
CA ASP A 71 20.59 0.37 -8.14
C ASP A 71 20.94 1.83 -8.41
N LYS A 72 20.99 2.24 -9.69
CA LYS A 72 21.24 3.63 -10.08
C LYS A 72 20.17 4.58 -9.52
N ARG A 73 18.89 4.22 -9.59
CA ARG A 73 17.81 5.01 -8.98
C ARG A 73 17.98 5.07 -7.47
N GLY A 74 18.19 3.92 -6.84
CA GLY A 74 18.31 3.81 -5.39
C GLY A 74 19.59 4.41 -4.78
N ALA A 75 20.58 4.77 -5.60
CA ALA A 75 21.80 5.46 -5.22
C ALA A 75 21.68 7.00 -5.26
N GLN A 76 20.54 7.57 -5.68
CA GLN A 76 20.32 9.01 -5.55
C GLN A 76 20.39 9.41 -4.07
N LYS A 77 20.94 10.60 -3.81
CA LYS A 77 21.28 11.08 -2.45
C LYS A 77 20.10 11.06 -1.49
N GLU A 78 18.90 11.33 -1.98
CA GLU A 78 17.68 11.43 -1.17
C GLU A 78 17.29 10.11 -0.51
N TYR A 79 17.70 8.97 -1.08
CA TYR A 79 17.38 7.65 -0.52
C TYR A 79 18.38 7.16 0.54
N GLU A 80 19.54 7.81 0.67
CA GLU A 80 20.60 7.44 1.64
C GLU A 80 20.94 5.93 1.61
N ASN A 81 21.02 5.36 0.41
CA ASN A 81 21.22 3.93 0.16
C ASN A 81 20.15 3.02 0.82
N GLY A 82 18.91 3.51 0.91
CA GLY A 82 17.79 2.82 1.54
C GLY A 82 17.77 2.89 3.07
N ASN A 83 18.40 3.91 3.65
CA ASN A 83 18.38 4.15 5.10
C ASN A 83 17.53 5.34 5.52
N ALA A 84 17.13 6.21 4.58
CA ALA A 84 16.49 7.48 4.88
C ALA A 84 15.16 7.35 5.65
N CYS A 85 14.43 6.24 5.42
CA CYS A 85 13.17 5.92 6.10
C CYS A 85 13.16 4.49 6.68
N ALA A 86 14.32 3.96 7.13
CA ALA A 86 14.45 2.54 7.51
C ALA A 86 13.47 2.06 8.60
N ASP A 87 13.10 2.95 9.54
CA ASP A 87 12.21 2.63 10.66
C ASP A 87 10.73 2.93 10.36
N MET A 88 10.43 3.44 9.16
CA MET A 88 9.08 3.82 8.77
C MET A 88 8.28 2.61 8.27
N LYS A 89 7.03 2.56 8.71
CA LYS A 89 6.03 1.59 8.25
C LYS A 89 4.91 2.35 7.53
N VAL A 90 4.65 1.95 6.29
CA VAL A 90 3.79 2.64 5.33
C VAL A 90 2.65 1.73 4.90
N CYS A 91 1.42 2.21 5.00
CA CYS A 91 0.22 1.57 4.45
C CYS A 91 -0.31 2.38 3.26
N ILE A 92 -0.35 1.78 2.07
CA ILE A 92 -0.91 2.40 0.87
C ILE A 92 -2.21 1.70 0.50
N VAL A 93 -3.29 2.47 0.38
CA VAL A 93 -4.61 1.99 0.01
C VAL A 93 -4.82 2.15 -1.49
N GLY A 94 -4.70 1.06 -2.24
CA GLY A 94 -4.92 1.00 -3.69
C GLY A 94 -3.66 0.63 -4.48
N ALA A 95 -3.76 -0.42 -5.30
CA ALA A 95 -2.71 -0.85 -6.23
C ALA A 95 -2.91 -0.26 -7.65
N GLY A 96 -3.38 0.99 -7.72
CA GLY A 96 -3.35 1.77 -8.96
C GLY A 96 -1.92 2.12 -9.38
N PRO A 97 -1.71 2.64 -10.60
CA PRO A 97 -0.38 3.06 -11.05
C PRO A 97 0.33 4.00 -10.07
N VAL A 98 -0.36 5.02 -9.57
CA VAL A 98 0.19 5.99 -8.62
C VAL A 98 0.54 5.35 -7.28
N GLY A 99 -0.35 4.51 -6.72
CA GLY A 99 -0.11 3.82 -5.45
C GLY A 99 1.08 2.85 -5.51
N LEU A 100 1.17 2.02 -6.56
CA LEU A 100 2.30 1.12 -6.77
C LEU A 100 3.61 1.90 -7.00
N ARG A 101 3.56 3.01 -7.74
CA ARG A 101 4.73 3.85 -7.98
C ARG A 101 5.23 4.54 -6.71
N LEU A 102 4.32 4.95 -5.82
CA LEU A 102 4.69 5.48 -4.50
C LEU A 102 5.27 4.39 -3.60
N ALA A 103 4.73 3.17 -3.65
CA ALA A 103 5.26 2.03 -2.90
C ALA A 103 6.73 1.74 -3.26
N ILE A 104 7.07 1.86 -4.55
CA ILE A 104 8.44 1.77 -5.05
C ILE A 104 9.33 2.86 -4.42
N GLU A 105 8.88 4.11 -4.35
CA GLU A 105 9.65 5.18 -3.69
C GLU A 105 9.84 4.94 -2.19
N CYS A 106 8.79 4.49 -1.49
CA CYS A 106 8.87 4.16 -0.07
C CYS A 106 9.87 3.02 0.20
N ALA A 107 9.87 1.98 -0.64
CA ALA A 107 10.83 0.89 -0.54
C ALA A 107 12.25 1.33 -0.87
N LEU A 108 12.43 2.23 -1.85
CA LEU A 108 13.74 2.80 -2.17
C LEU A 108 14.29 3.68 -1.05
N LEU A 109 13.44 4.45 -0.36
CA LEU A 109 13.76 5.20 0.86
C LEU A 109 14.15 4.28 2.04
N GLY A 110 13.79 3.00 1.98
CA GLY A 110 14.10 2.00 3.01
C GLY A 110 12.94 1.62 3.92
N ALA A 111 11.78 2.23 3.74
CA ALA A 111 10.59 1.97 4.54
C ALA A 111 10.01 0.57 4.29
N ARG A 112 9.40 -0.01 5.32
CA ARG A 112 8.54 -1.19 5.16
C ARG A 112 7.19 -0.74 4.62
N CYS A 113 6.85 -1.15 3.42
CA CYS A 113 5.63 -0.73 2.74
C CYS A 113 4.68 -1.91 2.50
N ILE A 114 3.42 -1.73 2.88
CA ILE A 114 2.31 -2.59 2.46
C ILE A 114 1.41 -1.84 1.48
N VAL A 115 0.84 -2.57 0.52
CA VAL A 115 -0.21 -2.08 -0.38
C VAL A 115 -1.42 -2.99 -0.24
N VAL A 116 -2.57 -2.42 0.08
CA VAL A 116 -3.85 -3.14 0.09
C VAL A 116 -4.65 -2.80 -1.16
N GLU A 117 -5.20 -3.81 -1.82
CA GLU A 117 -6.03 -3.67 -3.01
C GLU A 117 -7.28 -4.51 -2.84
N LYS A 118 -8.44 -3.87 -3.04
CA LYS A 118 -9.74 -4.53 -2.89
C LYS A 118 -10.02 -5.55 -3.98
N ARG A 119 -9.42 -5.40 -5.17
CA ARG A 119 -9.59 -6.29 -6.32
C ARG A 119 -8.54 -7.40 -6.32
N ASP A 120 -8.82 -8.46 -7.07
CA ASP A 120 -7.90 -9.57 -7.36
C ASP A 120 -7.30 -9.52 -8.78
N ARG A 121 -7.65 -8.49 -9.56
CA ARG A 121 -7.22 -8.36 -10.95
C ARG A 121 -7.05 -6.92 -11.40
N PHE A 122 -6.15 -6.74 -12.37
CA PHE A 122 -6.05 -5.51 -13.16
C PHE A 122 -6.83 -5.73 -14.46
N SER A 123 -7.93 -5.00 -14.63
CA SER A 123 -8.88 -5.21 -15.73
C SER A 123 -9.13 -3.97 -16.60
N ARG A 124 -8.50 -2.83 -16.31
CA ARG A 124 -8.73 -1.59 -17.05
C ARG A 124 -7.85 -1.55 -18.31
N HIS A 125 -8.49 -1.64 -19.49
CA HIS A 125 -7.83 -1.53 -20.79
C HIS A 125 -7.58 -0.09 -21.22
N ASN A 126 -8.32 0.88 -20.66
CA ASN A 126 -8.17 2.30 -20.99
C ASN A 126 -6.70 2.74 -20.98
N VAL A 127 -6.35 3.57 -21.96
CA VAL A 127 -4.98 3.97 -22.24
C VAL A 127 -4.67 5.34 -21.63
N LEU A 128 -3.51 5.42 -20.99
CA LEU A 128 -2.93 6.62 -20.41
C LEU A 128 -1.90 7.20 -21.35
N HIS A 129 -2.04 8.49 -21.68
CA HIS A 129 -0.96 9.28 -22.26
C HIS A 129 0.16 9.50 -21.23
N LEU A 130 1.42 9.41 -21.67
CA LEU A 130 2.63 9.51 -20.85
C LEU A 130 3.40 10.78 -21.19
N TRP A 131 3.58 11.66 -20.21
CA TRP A 131 4.49 12.78 -20.39
C TRP A 131 5.93 12.29 -20.60
N PRO A 132 6.78 13.06 -21.30
CA PRO A 132 8.15 12.63 -21.61
C PRO A 132 8.99 12.23 -20.37
N TYR A 133 8.75 12.88 -19.23
CA TYR A 133 9.44 12.55 -17.99
C TYR A 133 9.00 11.19 -17.43
N ILE A 134 7.74 10.78 -17.61
CA ILE A 134 7.22 9.46 -17.17
C ILE A 134 7.91 8.35 -17.96
N ILE A 135 8.05 8.54 -19.28
CA ILE A 135 8.76 7.61 -20.14
C ILE A 135 10.20 7.43 -19.64
N THR A 136 10.85 8.55 -19.27
CA THR A 136 12.21 8.53 -18.71
C THR A 136 12.27 7.81 -17.36
N ASP A 137 11.36 8.12 -16.44
CA ASP A 137 11.26 7.51 -15.11
C ASP A 137 11.08 5.99 -15.20
N LEU A 138 10.06 5.54 -15.94
CA LEU A 138 9.75 4.10 -16.07
C LEU A 138 10.84 3.35 -16.83
N ARG A 139 11.48 3.95 -17.85
CA ARG A 139 12.63 3.35 -18.55
C ARG A 139 13.84 3.21 -17.62
N ASN A 140 14.03 4.16 -16.71
CA ASN A 140 15.08 4.12 -15.69
C ASN A 140 14.76 3.16 -14.54
N LEU A 141 13.50 2.73 -14.38
CA LEU A 141 13.11 1.61 -13.50
C LEU A 141 13.07 0.24 -14.20
N GLY A 142 13.39 0.19 -15.50
CA GLY A 142 13.45 -1.06 -16.25
C GLY A 142 12.14 -1.52 -16.88
N ALA A 143 11.18 -0.63 -17.12
CA ALA A 143 9.89 -0.97 -17.74
C ALA A 143 10.01 -1.79 -19.05
N LYS A 144 11.04 -1.54 -19.87
CA LYS A 144 11.29 -2.33 -21.10
C LYS A 144 11.60 -3.81 -20.86
N VAL A 145 12.10 -4.17 -19.68
CA VAL A 145 12.32 -5.57 -19.30
C VAL A 145 10.99 -6.30 -19.14
N PHE A 146 10.00 -5.64 -18.54
CA PHE A 146 8.67 -6.22 -18.28
C PHE A 146 7.68 -6.04 -19.42
N TYR A 147 7.92 -5.06 -20.30
CA TYR A 147 7.11 -4.75 -21.45
C TYR A 147 7.97 -4.24 -22.60
N GLY A 148 8.40 -5.12 -23.50
CA GLY A 148 9.35 -4.78 -24.58
C GLY A 148 8.86 -3.68 -25.53
N LYS A 149 7.54 -3.53 -25.70
CA LYS A 149 6.92 -2.48 -26.51
C LYS A 149 6.91 -1.10 -25.83
N PHE A 150 7.27 -1.02 -24.54
CA PHE A 150 7.20 0.22 -23.76
C PHE A 150 7.97 1.37 -24.41
N ALA A 151 7.23 2.39 -24.85
CA ALA A 151 7.76 3.59 -25.49
C ALA A 151 8.81 3.27 -26.59
N THR A 152 8.46 2.36 -27.48
CA THR A 152 9.22 2.03 -28.69
C THR A 152 8.72 2.90 -29.85
N GLY A 153 9.63 3.48 -30.62
CA GLY A 153 9.28 4.43 -31.68
C GLY A 153 8.68 5.72 -31.09
N GLN A 154 7.52 6.12 -31.61
CA GLN A 154 6.78 7.31 -31.19
C GLN A 154 5.71 7.01 -30.12
N ILE A 155 5.61 5.78 -29.61
CA ILE A 155 4.62 5.40 -28.60
C ILE A 155 4.87 6.18 -27.30
N ASP A 156 3.87 6.95 -26.89
CA ASP A 156 3.86 7.79 -25.70
C ASP A 156 2.69 7.46 -24.77
N HIS A 157 2.14 6.25 -24.87
CA HIS A 157 0.93 5.86 -24.14
C HIS A 157 0.96 4.38 -23.71
N ILE A 158 0.17 4.02 -22.70
CA ILE A 158 0.14 2.66 -22.13
C ILE A 158 -1.22 2.36 -21.49
N SER A 159 -1.73 1.13 -21.62
CA SER A 159 -2.94 0.72 -20.88
C SER A 159 -2.72 0.76 -19.36
N ILE A 160 -3.77 1.12 -18.61
CA ILE A 160 -3.71 1.19 -17.14
C ILE A 160 -3.24 -0.15 -16.57
N ARG A 161 -3.84 -1.26 -17.02
CA ARG A 161 -3.46 -2.62 -16.62
C ARG A 161 -1.97 -2.89 -16.85
N GLN A 162 -1.44 -2.56 -18.02
CA GLN A 162 -0.04 -2.86 -18.34
C GLN A 162 0.91 -2.06 -17.46
N LEU A 163 0.60 -0.79 -17.19
CA LEU A 163 1.37 0.03 -16.25
C LEU A 163 1.32 -0.55 -14.82
N GLN A 164 0.15 -1.01 -14.36
CA GLN A 164 0.01 -1.69 -13.07
C GLN A 164 0.86 -2.97 -13.01
N CYS A 165 0.87 -3.80 -14.06
CA CYS A 165 1.70 -5.01 -14.13
C CYS A 165 3.21 -4.69 -14.02
N ILE A 166 3.69 -3.68 -14.74
CA ILE A 166 5.09 -3.23 -14.68
C ILE A 166 5.46 -2.79 -13.25
N LEU A 167 4.65 -1.91 -12.67
CA LEU A 167 4.92 -1.34 -11.35
C LEU A 167 4.80 -2.38 -10.24
N LEU A 168 3.84 -3.31 -10.34
CA LEU A 168 3.69 -4.42 -9.41
C LEU A 168 4.96 -5.29 -9.37
N LYS A 169 5.52 -5.63 -10.53
CA LYS A 169 6.75 -6.43 -10.60
C LYS A 169 7.92 -5.73 -9.91
N ILE A 170 8.09 -4.42 -10.16
CA ILE A 170 9.14 -3.62 -9.52
C ILE A 170 8.92 -3.52 -8.01
N ALA A 171 7.68 -3.29 -7.57
CA ALA A 171 7.32 -3.21 -6.16
C ALA A 171 7.64 -4.53 -5.42
N LEU A 172 7.28 -5.68 -6.01
CA LEU A 172 7.59 -7.01 -5.45
C LEU A 172 9.10 -7.26 -5.33
N ILE A 173 9.88 -6.93 -6.37
CA ILE A 173 11.34 -7.02 -6.37
C ILE A 173 11.96 -6.21 -5.22
N LEU A 174 11.42 -5.02 -4.95
CA LEU A 174 11.87 -4.14 -3.87
C LEU A 174 11.38 -4.56 -2.48
N GLY A 175 10.54 -5.59 -2.40
CA GLY A 175 10.03 -6.14 -1.14
C GLY A 175 8.78 -5.45 -0.62
N VAL A 176 8.03 -4.74 -1.46
CA VAL A 176 6.69 -4.24 -1.09
C VAL A 176 5.76 -5.42 -0.88
N GLU A 177 5.02 -5.42 0.24
CA GLU A 177 4.02 -6.44 0.54
C GLU A 177 2.68 -6.08 -0.11
N ILE A 178 2.12 -6.97 -0.94
CA ILE A 178 0.89 -6.72 -1.70
C ILE A 178 -0.22 -7.63 -1.20
N TYR A 179 -1.36 -7.06 -0.81
CA TYR A 179 -2.54 -7.79 -0.34
C TYR A 179 -3.75 -7.47 -1.22
N GLN A 180 -4.15 -8.45 -2.02
CA GLN A 180 -5.35 -8.39 -2.87
C GLN A 180 -6.59 -8.87 -2.12
N ASN A 181 -7.79 -8.52 -2.59
CA ASN A 181 -9.06 -8.80 -1.91
C ASN A 181 -9.15 -8.23 -0.48
N VAL A 182 -8.44 -7.13 -0.22
CA VAL A 182 -8.45 -6.45 1.07
C VAL A 182 -8.95 -5.03 0.87
N THR A 183 -10.08 -4.72 1.48
CA THR A 183 -10.68 -3.38 1.47
C THR A 183 -10.31 -2.66 2.76
N PHE A 184 -9.66 -1.51 2.66
CA PHE A 184 -9.49 -0.58 3.79
C PHE A 184 -10.83 0.01 4.19
N ILE A 185 -11.09 0.09 5.49
CA ILE A 185 -12.32 0.65 6.05
C ILE A 185 -12.02 1.96 6.78
N ASP A 186 -11.15 1.93 7.79
CA ASP A 186 -10.77 3.14 8.53
C ASP A 186 -9.41 2.96 9.23
N ALA A 187 -8.81 4.08 9.65
CA ALA A 187 -7.66 4.09 10.54
C ALA A 187 -8.13 3.88 11.99
N ILE A 188 -7.38 3.08 12.75
CA ILE A 188 -7.64 2.81 14.16
C ILE A 188 -6.64 3.62 14.98
N GLU A 189 -7.16 4.54 15.79
CA GLU A 189 -6.35 5.35 16.70
C GLU A 189 -5.66 4.48 17.76
N PRO A 190 -4.43 4.83 18.18
CA PRO A 190 -3.76 4.16 19.29
C PRO A 190 -4.48 4.47 20.61
N ILE A 191 -4.88 3.43 21.35
CA ILE A 191 -5.62 3.55 22.62
C ILE A 191 -4.66 3.91 23.78
N SER A 192 -3.36 3.64 23.63
CA SER A 192 -2.33 3.93 24.62
C SER A 192 -0.99 4.25 23.96
N THR A 193 0.00 4.67 24.76
CA THR A 193 1.37 4.94 24.29
C THR A 193 2.12 3.68 23.86
N GLN A 194 1.60 2.48 24.15
CA GLN A 194 2.23 1.20 23.82
C GLN A 194 1.98 0.76 22.38
N HIS A 195 0.84 1.14 21.79
CA HIS A 195 0.45 0.76 20.43
C HIS A 195 0.54 1.94 19.47
N GLY A 196 0.90 1.68 18.23
CA GLY A 196 0.82 2.63 17.11
C GLY A 196 -0.53 2.62 16.41
N TRP A 197 -0.63 3.42 15.35
CA TRP A 197 -1.80 3.47 14.48
C TRP A 197 -1.97 2.17 13.69
N ARG A 198 -3.20 1.70 13.57
CA ARG A 198 -3.57 0.49 12.81
C ARG A 198 -4.67 0.83 11.80
N ALA A 199 -5.15 -0.18 11.06
CA ALA A 199 -6.25 -0.02 10.13
C ALA A 199 -7.25 -1.16 10.26
N GLN A 200 -8.53 -0.82 10.10
CA GLN A 200 -9.61 -1.78 9.92
C GLN A 200 -9.69 -2.17 8.45
N PHE A 201 -9.83 -3.47 8.19
CA PHE A 201 -9.93 -4.02 6.84
C PHE A 201 -11.08 -5.02 6.72
N LYS A 202 -11.55 -5.24 5.49
CA LYS A 202 -12.42 -6.36 5.13
C LYS A 202 -11.71 -7.29 4.13
N PRO A 203 -11.74 -8.62 4.35
CA PRO A 203 -12.34 -9.33 5.49
C PRO A 203 -11.55 -9.16 6.80
N GLU A 204 -12.25 -9.20 7.94
CA GLU A 204 -11.69 -8.91 9.28
C GLU A 204 -10.59 -9.90 9.72
N ASN A 205 -10.67 -11.15 9.27
CA ASN A 205 -9.74 -12.22 9.65
C ASN A 205 -8.44 -12.25 8.81
N HIS A 206 -8.12 -11.19 8.06
CA HIS A 206 -6.94 -11.21 7.20
C HIS A 206 -5.64 -11.13 8.04
N PRO A 207 -4.61 -11.97 7.80
CA PRO A 207 -3.48 -12.16 8.73
C PRO A 207 -2.61 -10.93 9.06
N ILE A 208 -2.76 -9.83 8.31
CA ILE A 208 -2.07 -8.54 8.53
C ILE A 208 -2.86 -7.58 9.43
N VAL A 209 -4.17 -7.82 9.58
CA VAL A 209 -5.17 -6.82 10.01
C VAL A 209 -5.11 -6.48 11.51
N SER A 210 -4.60 -7.36 12.36
CA SER A 210 -4.60 -7.12 13.82
C SER A 210 -3.33 -6.49 14.38
N THR A 211 -2.19 -6.57 13.65
CA THR A 211 -0.86 -6.29 14.24
C THR A 211 0.02 -5.32 13.46
N TYR A 212 -0.32 -4.97 12.21
CA TYR A 212 0.51 -4.05 11.44
C TYR A 212 0.28 -2.60 11.88
N GLU A 213 1.15 -2.13 12.77
CA GLU A 213 1.20 -0.73 13.17
C GLU A 213 2.02 0.09 12.17
N PHE A 214 1.49 1.23 11.72
CA PHE A 214 2.14 2.12 10.75
C PHE A 214 2.13 3.58 11.21
N SER A 215 2.99 4.39 10.61
CA SER A 215 3.08 5.83 10.88
C SER A 215 2.84 6.67 9.63
N VAL A 216 2.61 6.03 8.48
CA VAL A 216 2.24 6.67 7.21
C VAL A 216 1.08 5.92 6.60
N LEU A 217 0.03 6.65 6.21
CA LEU A 217 -1.16 6.12 5.55
C LEU A 217 -1.49 6.94 4.29
N ILE A 218 -1.53 6.26 3.14
CA ILE A 218 -1.72 6.94 1.85
C ILE A 218 -3.01 6.46 1.17
N GLY A 219 -3.86 7.41 0.80
CA GLY A 219 -5.03 7.18 -0.05
C GLY A 219 -4.62 7.23 -1.52
N ALA A 220 -4.71 6.08 -2.20
CA ALA A 220 -4.38 5.93 -3.62
C ALA A 220 -5.47 5.10 -4.35
N ASP A 221 -6.71 5.12 -3.85
CA ASP A 221 -7.83 4.28 -4.26
C ASP A 221 -8.76 4.94 -5.30
N GLY A 222 -8.32 6.08 -5.85
CA GLY A 222 -9.01 6.89 -6.85
C GLY A 222 -10.18 7.68 -6.26
N ARG A 223 -11.20 7.98 -7.06
CA ARG A 223 -12.40 8.76 -6.70
C ARG A 223 -13.14 8.32 -5.42
N ARG A 224 -12.89 7.13 -4.88
CA ARG A 224 -13.59 6.62 -3.68
C ARG A 224 -13.16 7.31 -2.39
N ASN A 225 -11.92 7.82 -2.34
CA ASN A 225 -11.38 8.60 -1.21
C ASN A 225 -11.69 7.98 0.16
N SER A 226 -11.21 6.76 0.40
CA SER A 226 -11.49 6.03 1.63
C SER A 226 -10.84 6.60 2.90
N LEU A 227 -9.96 7.61 2.79
CA LEU A 227 -9.36 8.25 3.96
C LEU A 227 -10.23 9.39 4.51
N HIS A 228 -10.56 9.29 5.79
CA HIS A 228 -11.31 10.31 6.50
C HIS A 228 -10.50 11.60 6.77
N GLY A 229 -11.20 12.72 6.82
CA GLY A 229 -10.62 14.04 7.11
C GLY A 229 -9.99 14.77 5.93
N PHE A 230 -10.28 14.35 4.69
CA PHE A 230 -9.95 15.08 3.48
C PHE A 230 -11.23 15.61 2.84
N GLN A 231 -11.37 16.93 2.81
CA GLN A 231 -12.48 17.56 2.10
C GLN A 231 -12.20 17.60 0.60
N HIS A 232 -13.25 17.54 -0.21
CA HIS A 232 -13.15 17.63 -1.66
C HIS A 232 -13.96 18.81 -2.17
N LYS A 233 -13.41 19.50 -3.17
CA LYS A 233 -14.04 20.59 -3.88
C LYS A 233 -14.43 20.10 -5.26
N GLU A 234 -15.71 20.26 -5.59
CA GLU A 234 -16.24 19.94 -6.90
C GLU A 234 -16.08 21.16 -7.83
N PHE A 235 -15.51 20.92 -9.00
CA PHE A 235 -15.43 21.88 -10.09
C PHE A 235 -16.36 21.40 -11.20
N ARG A 236 -17.54 22.02 -11.28
CA ARG A 236 -18.57 21.66 -12.26
C ARG A 236 -18.44 22.54 -13.51
N GLY A 237 -18.12 21.93 -14.63
CA GLY A 237 -18.07 22.54 -15.94
C GLY A 237 -19.41 22.49 -16.68
N LYS A 238 -19.36 22.73 -18.00
CA LYS A 238 -20.47 22.40 -18.90
C LYS A 238 -20.64 20.88 -18.94
N LEU A 239 -21.87 20.43 -19.20
CA LEU A 239 -22.16 19.01 -19.36
C LEU A 239 -21.21 18.39 -20.39
N ALA A 240 -20.43 17.41 -19.96
CA ALA A 240 -19.45 16.71 -20.79
C ALA A 240 -19.65 15.21 -20.59
N ILE A 241 -19.99 14.50 -21.67
CA ILE A 241 -20.28 13.06 -21.64
C ILE A 241 -19.14 12.35 -22.34
N GLY A 242 -18.31 11.67 -21.55
CA GLY A 242 -17.22 10.84 -22.04
C GLY A 242 -17.72 9.48 -22.49
N ILE A 243 -17.18 8.96 -23.59
CA ILE A 243 -17.34 7.57 -24.01
C ILE A 243 -15.96 6.99 -24.20
N THR A 244 -15.67 5.86 -23.54
CA THR A 244 -14.47 5.07 -23.84
C THR A 244 -14.87 3.75 -24.45
N CYS A 245 -14.13 3.29 -25.45
CA CYS A 245 -14.28 1.94 -25.98
C CYS A 245 -12.93 1.31 -26.29
N ASN A 246 -12.84 0.00 -26.10
CA ASN A 246 -11.70 -0.82 -26.44
C ASN A 246 -12.13 -1.87 -27.46
N TYR A 247 -11.45 -1.92 -28.60
CA TYR A 247 -11.64 -2.97 -29.60
C TYR A 247 -10.44 -3.90 -29.64
N ILE A 248 -10.66 -5.15 -30.03
CA ILE A 248 -9.60 -6.14 -30.24
C ILE A 248 -8.67 -5.62 -31.34
N ASN A 249 -7.37 -5.65 -31.09
CA ASN A 249 -6.35 -5.37 -32.10
C ASN A 249 -5.80 -6.70 -32.63
N HIS A 250 -6.24 -7.13 -33.81
CA HIS A 250 -5.80 -8.37 -34.44
C HIS A 250 -4.42 -8.24 -35.12
N GLN A 251 -3.86 -7.02 -35.14
CA GLN A 251 -2.56 -6.69 -35.73
C GLN A 251 -2.49 -6.99 -37.24
N THR A 252 -3.62 -6.92 -37.95
CA THR A 252 -3.66 -7.04 -39.42
C THR A 252 -2.97 -5.86 -40.10
N ARG A 253 -2.65 -6.01 -41.40
CA ARG A 253 -2.01 -4.93 -42.17
C ARG A 253 -2.87 -3.67 -42.25
N GLU A 254 -4.19 -3.81 -42.35
CA GLU A 254 -5.12 -2.67 -42.35
C GLU A 254 -5.07 -1.93 -41.02
N GLU A 255 -5.15 -2.64 -39.90
CA GLU A 255 -5.07 -2.04 -38.55
C GLU A 255 -3.71 -1.35 -38.28
N GLN A 256 -2.62 -1.90 -38.80
CA GLN A 256 -1.30 -1.26 -38.67
C GLN A 256 -1.23 0.10 -39.38
N ASN A 257 -2.04 0.31 -40.42
CA ASN A 257 -2.08 1.57 -41.18
C ASN A 257 -3.00 2.63 -40.54
N PHE A 258 -3.80 2.28 -39.53
CA PHE A 258 -4.60 3.28 -38.82
C PHE A 258 -3.69 4.29 -38.11
N GLU A 259 -3.85 5.57 -38.44
CA GLU A 259 -3.14 6.67 -37.80
C GLU A 259 -3.77 6.98 -36.44
N GLU A 260 -2.93 7.14 -35.41
CA GLU A 260 -3.38 7.53 -34.08
C GLU A 260 -3.85 8.99 -34.06
N ILE A 261 -4.75 9.30 -33.11
CA ILE A 261 -5.29 10.64 -32.93
C ILE A 261 -4.94 11.10 -31.51
N SER A 262 -3.86 11.87 -31.38
CA SER A 262 -3.40 12.44 -30.12
C SER A 262 -4.23 13.67 -29.74
N GLY A 263 -5.43 13.46 -29.20
CA GLY A 263 -6.22 14.53 -28.55
C GLY A 263 -6.67 15.65 -29.46
N VAL A 264 -7.29 15.32 -30.60
CA VAL A 264 -7.84 16.33 -31.50
C VAL A 264 -9.16 16.85 -30.91
N ALA A 265 -9.20 18.13 -30.57
CA ALA A 265 -10.42 18.82 -30.15
C ALA A 265 -11.06 19.56 -31.34
N LYS A 266 -12.39 19.72 -31.32
CA LYS A 266 -13.15 20.41 -32.38
C LYS A 266 -12.68 21.83 -32.66
N ILE A 267 -12.11 22.49 -31.65
CA ILE A 267 -11.54 23.83 -31.76
C ILE A 267 -10.34 23.85 -32.71
N TYR A 268 -9.54 22.78 -32.74
CA TYR A 268 -8.31 22.71 -33.55
C TYR A 268 -8.54 22.06 -34.92
N ASN A 269 -9.55 21.20 -35.07
CA ASN A 269 -9.87 20.56 -36.34
C ASN A 269 -11.38 20.54 -36.62
N PRO A 270 -12.02 21.70 -36.83
CA PRO A 270 -13.46 21.77 -37.02
C PRO A 270 -13.95 21.02 -38.26
N GLN A 271 -13.12 20.94 -39.32
CA GLN A 271 -13.47 20.24 -40.55
C GLN A 271 -13.74 18.76 -40.29
N PHE A 272 -12.83 18.06 -39.58
CA PHE A 272 -13.00 16.64 -39.23
C PHE A 272 -14.33 16.37 -38.51
N PHE A 273 -14.67 17.17 -37.50
CA PHE A 273 -15.91 16.97 -36.73
C PHE A 273 -17.17 17.35 -37.50
N ASN A 274 -17.09 18.35 -38.39
CA ASN A 274 -18.22 18.70 -39.24
C ASN A 274 -18.50 17.61 -40.27
N GLU A 275 -17.46 17.02 -40.86
CA GLU A 275 -17.59 15.86 -41.76
C GLU A 275 -18.13 14.63 -41.03
N LEU A 276 -17.62 14.34 -39.82
CA LEU A 276 -18.16 13.27 -38.96
C LEU A 276 -19.66 13.45 -38.75
N GLN A 277 -20.09 14.66 -38.36
CA GLN A 277 -21.49 14.96 -38.12
C GLN A 277 -22.33 14.81 -39.38
N GLN A 278 -21.85 15.27 -40.53
CA GLN A 278 -22.58 15.17 -41.80
C GLN A 278 -22.76 13.71 -42.26
N GLN A 279 -21.72 12.87 -42.09
CA GLN A 279 -21.74 11.49 -42.59
C GLN A 279 -22.41 10.50 -41.63
N THR A 280 -22.26 10.73 -40.32
CA THR A 280 -22.70 9.76 -39.30
C THR A 280 -23.80 10.29 -38.39
N SER A 281 -24.12 11.59 -38.44
CA SER A 281 -24.97 12.28 -37.45
C SER A 281 -24.42 12.25 -36.01
N ILE A 282 -23.11 12.01 -35.86
CA ILE A 282 -22.42 12.05 -34.56
C ILE A 282 -21.75 13.40 -34.35
N ASP A 283 -22.07 14.10 -33.26
CA ASP A 283 -21.44 15.37 -32.87
C ASP A 283 -20.59 15.20 -31.61
N LEU A 284 -19.27 15.31 -31.79
CA LEU A 284 -18.26 15.19 -30.74
C LEU A 284 -17.54 16.53 -30.51
N GLU A 285 -17.07 16.74 -29.29
CA GLU A 285 -16.20 17.85 -28.91
C GLU A 285 -14.72 17.48 -29.03
N ASN A 286 -14.37 16.21 -28.77
CA ASN A 286 -13.04 15.66 -28.94
C ASN A 286 -13.12 14.16 -29.26
N ILE A 287 -12.07 13.65 -29.88
CA ILE A 287 -11.81 12.23 -30.01
C ILE A 287 -10.30 11.98 -29.92
N VAL A 288 -9.94 10.91 -29.21
CA VAL A 288 -8.59 10.39 -29.06
C VAL A 288 -8.62 8.94 -29.50
N TYR A 289 -7.60 8.52 -30.23
CA TYR A 289 -7.41 7.13 -30.63
C TYR A 289 -5.95 6.74 -30.39
N TYR A 290 -5.77 5.66 -29.62
CA TYR A 290 -4.47 5.04 -29.37
C TYR A 290 -4.50 3.57 -29.80
N LYS A 291 -3.45 3.15 -30.51
CA LYS A 291 -3.28 1.79 -31.01
C LYS A 291 -2.27 1.05 -30.13
N ASN A 292 -2.79 0.23 -29.22
CA ASN A 292 -1.97 -0.54 -28.28
C ASN A 292 -2.35 -2.03 -28.30
N ASP A 293 -2.39 -2.70 -27.15
CA ASP A 293 -2.95 -4.06 -27.04
C ASP A 293 -4.43 -4.13 -27.47
N THR A 294 -5.15 -3.01 -27.39
CA THR A 294 -6.48 -2.77 -27.94
C THR A 294 -6.45 -1.51 -28.82
N HIS A 295 -7.43 -1.36 -29.71
CA HIS A 295 -7.75 -0.06 -30.29
C HIS A 295 -8.59 0.71 -29.28
N TYR A 296 -7.96 1.65 -28.59
CA TYR A 296 -8.61 2.44 -27.54
C TYR A 296 -9.07 3.78 -28.09
N PHE A 297 -10.34 4.09 -27.86
CA PHE A 297 -10.88 5.41 -28.12
C PHE A 297 -11.42 6.04 -26.85
N VAL A 298 -11.22 7.33 -26.72
CA VAL A 298 -11.99 8.17 -25.80
C VAL A 298 -12.52 9.38 -26.55
N MET A 299 -13.80 9.66 -26.39
CA MET A 299 -14.47 10.77 -27.07
C MET A 299 -15.40 11.49 -26.10
N THR A 300 -15.66 12.77 -26.38
CA THR A 300 -16.64 13.57 -25.65
C THR A 300 -17.80 13.87 -26.57
N ALA A 301 -18.95 13.24 -26.32
CA ALA A 301 -20.14 13.37 -27.15
C ALA A 301 -21.07 14.45 -26.64
N LYS A 302 -21.73 15.18 -27.55
CA LYS A 302 -22.78 16.12 -27.15
C LYS A 302 -24.05 15.38 -26.79
N LYS A 303 -24.72 15.84 -25.71
CA LYS A 303 -25.99 15.29 -25.25
C LYS A 303 -27.03 15.13 -26.37
N GLN A 304 -27.19 16.16 -27.20
CA GLN A 304 -28.19 16.13 -28.28
C GLN A 304 -27.90 15.02 -29.29
N SER A 305 -26.64 14.82 -29.67
CA SER A 305 -26.26 13.74 -30.59
C SER A 305 -26.57 12.36 -30.02
N LEU A 306 -26.39 12.16 -28.71
CA LEU A 306 -26.73 10.91 -28.04
C LEU A 306 -28.24 10.65 -27.95
N LEU A 307 -29.04 11.71 -27.79
CA LEU A 307 -30.51 11.63 -27.83
C LEU A 307 -31.01 11.32 -29.25
N ASP A 308 -30.49 12.03 -30.25
CA ASP A 308 -30.87 11.86 -31.66
C ASP A 308 -30.51 10.45 -32.17
N LYS A 309 -29.39 9.89 -31.69
CA LYS A 309 -28.97 8.50 -31.96
C LYS A 309 -29.68 7.45 -31.09
N HIS A 310 -30.56 7.87 -30.18
CA HIS A 310 -31.26 7.01 -29.21
C HIS A 310 -30.32 6.19 -28.32
N VAL A 311 -29.10 6.68 -28.11
CA VAL A 311 -28.18 6.15 -27.09
C VAL A 311 -28.72 6.47 -25.70
N ILE A 312 -29.16 7.72 -25.51
CA ILE A 312 -29.90 8.15 -24.34
C ILE A 312 -31.40 8.10 -24.65
N LEU A 313 -32.18 7.46 -23.77
CA LEU A 313 -33.61 7.25 -23.98
C LEU A 313 -34.44 8.49 -23.65
N GLN A 314 -34.16 9.13 -22.52
CA GLN A 314 -34.86 10.31 -22.03
C GLN A 314 -33.88 11.40 -21.59
N ASP A 315 -34.20 12.66 -21.90
CA ASP A 315 -33.42 13.81 -21.46
C ASP A 315 -33.74 14.14 -19.98
N PHE A 316 -32.74 14.00 -19.13
CA PHE A 316 -32.81 14.39 -17.72
C PHE A 316 -31.84 15.54 -17.42
N PRO A 317 -32.24 16.49 -16.55
CA PRO A 317 -31.37 17.61 -16.17
C PRO A 317 -30.20 17.19 -15.28
N ASP A 318 -30.38 16.14 -14.48
CA ASP A 318 -29.33 15.58 -13.63
C ASP A 318 -28.45 14.61 -14.41
N ALA A 319 -27.12 14.79 -14.35
CA ALA A 319 -26.16 14.00 -15.12
C ALA A 319 -26.12 12.53 -14.66
N ALA A 320 -26.25 12.27 -13.36
CA ALA A 320 -26.23 10.91 -12.83
C ALA A 320 -27.46 10.11 -13.31
N ARG A 321 -28.64 10.76 -13.36
CA ARG A 321 -29.85 10.15 -13.93
C ARG A 321 -29.78 10.04 -15.45
N LEU A 322 -29.23 11.05 -16.14
CA LEU A 322 -29.07 11.07 -17.60
C LEU A 322 -28.23 9.87 -18.07
N LEU A 323 -27.16 9.54 -17.35
CA LEU A 323 -26.23 8.45 -17.68
C LEU A 323 -26.53 7.15 -16.92
N ALA A 324 -27.68 7.05 -16.25
CA ALA A 324 -28.07 5.85 -15.53
C ALA A 324 -28.28 4.67 -16.50
N ARG A 325 -27.95 3.45 -16.05
CA ARG A 325 -28.00 2.23 -16.88
C ARG A 325 -29.36 1.98 -17.53
N ASP A 326 -30.45 2.32 -16.84
CA ASP A 326 -31.82 2.19 -17.33
C ASP A 326 -32.20 3.24 -18.37
N ASN A 327 -31.43 4.33 -18.49
CA ASN A 327 -31.62 5.40 -19.46
C ASN A 327 -30.68 5.31 -20.67
N VAL A 328 -29.77 4.33 -20.69
CA VAL A 328 -28.79 4.13 -21.77
C VAL A 328 -29.14 2.87 -22.56
N ASN A 329 -29.42 3.04 -23.86
CA ASN A 329 -29.55 1.92 -24.78
C ASN A 329 -28.16 1.41 -25.17
N PHE A 330 -27.77 0.29 -24.57
CA PHE A 330 -26.43 -0.28 -24.74
C PHE A 330 -26.11 -0.65 -26.20
N MET A 331 -27.07 -1.22 -26.94
CA MET A 331 -26.84 -1.59 -28.35
C MET A 331 -26.62 -0.35 -29.23
N LYS A 332 -27.37 0.73 -28.98
CA LYS A 332 -27.17 2.00 -29.68
C LYS A 332 -25.85 2.65 -29.30
N LEU A 333 -25.42 2.53 -28.04
CA LEU A 333 -24.10 2.99 -27.59
C LEU A 333 -22.97 2.26 -28.35
N CYS A 334 -23.05 0.93 -28.49
CA CYS A 334 -22.09 0.15 -29.27
C CYS A 334 -22.03 0.65 -30.73
N ASN A 335 -23.18 0.80 -31.39
CA ASN A 335 -23.22 1.27 -32.77
C ASN A 335 -22.65 2.69 -32.92
N PHE A 336 -23.00 3.60 -32.00
CA PHE A 336 -22.46 4.95 -31.95
C PHE A 336 -20.93 4.95 -31.85
N ALA A 337 -20.38 4.14 -30.96
CA ALA A 337 -18.94 4.03 -30.76
C ALA A 337 -18.23 3.44 -31.99
N CYS A 338 -18.82 2.41 -32.62
CA CYS A 338 -18.26 1.77 -33.82
C CYS A 338 -18.25 2.73 -35.02
N GLU A 339 -19.35 3.44 -35.27
CA GLU A 339 -19.43 4.42 -36.37
C GLU A 339 -18.41 5.55 -36.19
N ALA A 340 -18.27 6.06 -34.96
CA ALA A 340 -17.26 7.08 -34.65
C ALA A 340 -15.83 6.56 -34.85
N ALA A 341 -15.54 5.32 -34.43
CA ALA A 341 -14.23 4.69 -34.61
C ALA A 341 -13.90 4.46 -36.10
N GLN A 342 -14.84 3.92 -36.88
CA GLN A 342 -14.69 3.69 -38.32
C GLN A 342 -14.39 4.98 -39.08
N PHE A 343 -15.13 6.05 -38.78
CA PHE A 343 -14.88 7.35 -39.39
C PHE A 343 -13.49 7.88 -39.00
N ALA A 344 -13.15 7.82 -37.70
CA ALA A 344 -11.91 8.37 -37.18
C ALA A 344 -10.66 7.70 -37.76
N THR A 345 -10.68 6.38 -37.96
CA THR A 345 -9.54 5.63 -38.53
C THR A 345 -9.56 5.56 -40.05
N LYS A 346 -10.59 6.10 -40.71
CA LYS A 346 -10.82 5.98 -42.16
C LYS A 346 -10.75 4.51 -42.61
N SER A 347 -11.25 3.60 -41.77
CA SER A 347 -11.24 2.17 -42.06
C SER A 347 -12.12 1.86 -43.27
N SER A 348 -11.87 0.74 -43.95
CA SER A 348 -12.73 0.32 -45.04
C SER A 348 -14.18 0.09 -44.53
N PRO A 349 -15.22 0.30 -45.37
CA PRO A 349 -16.61 0.05 -44.95
C PRO A 349 -16.91 -1.40 -44.54
N GLN A 350 -16.03 -2.33 -44.91
CA GLN A 350 -16.13 -3.76 -44.59
C GLN A 350 -15.44 -4.09 -43.26
N PHE A 351 -14.58 -3.19 -42.76
CA PHE A 351 -13.89 -3.38 -41.49
C PHE A 351 -14.86 -3.25 -40.32
N ALA A 352 -15.03 -4.34 -39.58
CA ALA A 352 -15.87 -4.40 -38.40
C ALA A 352 -15.00 -4.36 -37.14
N PHE A 353 -15.19 -3.34 -36.33
CA PHE A 353 -14.57 -3.27 -35.02
C PHE A 353 -15.23 -4.29 -34.07
N GLU A 354 -14.44 -5.22 -33.53
CA GLU A 354 -14.87 -6.16 -32.50
C GLU A 354 -14.50 -5.62 -31.12
N PHE A 355 -15.47 -5.48 -30.22
CA PHE A 355 -15.18 -5.00 -28.86
C PHE A 355 -14.32 -5.99 -28.10
N ALA A 356 -13.32 -5.48 -27.38
CA ALA A 356 -12.67 -6.26 -26.33
C ALA A 356 -13.68 -6.51 -25.19
N GLU A 357 -13.45 -7.57 -24.43
CA GLU A 357 -14.29 -7.88 -23.28
C GLU A 357 -13.89 -7.03 -22.06
N ASP A 358 -14.91 -6.49 -21.38
CA ASP A 358 -14.77 -5.89 -20.08
C ASP A 358 -14.60 -6.97 -18.99
N HIS A 359 -14.53 -6.55 -17.74
CA HIS A 359 -14.30 -7.49 -16.65
C HIS A 359 -15.52 -8.36 -16.27
N TYR A 360 -16.69 -8.11 -16.86
CA TYR A 360 -17.90 -8.92 -16.75
C TYR A 360 -18.12 -9.79 -18.00
N GLY A 361 -17.25 -9.72 -19.01
CA GLY A 361 -17.40 -10.41 -20.29
C GLY A 361 -18.36 -9.71 -21.26
N ALA A 362 -18.70 -8.44 -21.03
CA ALA A 362 -19.49 -7.63 -21.94
C ALA A 362 -18.58 -6.81 -22.87
N ALA A 363 -19.14 -6.21 -23.92
CA ALA A 363 -18.39 -5.28 -24.77
C ALA A 363 -17.82 -4.11 -23.95
N ASP A 364 -16.51 -3.85 -24.06
CA ASP A 364 -15.81 -2.81 -23.30
C ASP A 364 -16.08 -1.42 -23.91
N VAL A 365 -17.30 -0.93 -23.67
CA VAL A 365 -17.76 0.43 -23.97
C VAL A 365 -18.46 1.02 -22.74
N GLN A 366 -18.06 2.22 -22.34
CA GLN A 366 -18.55 2.84 -21.11
C GLN A 366 -18.76 4.34 -21.30
N MET A 367 -19.81 4.86 -20.67
CA MET A 367 -20.10 6.29 -20.59
C MET A 367 -19.69 6.85 -19.23
N PHE A 368 -19.13 8.07 -19.23
CA PHE A 368 -18.64 8.76 -18.04
C PHE A 368 -19.18 10.19 -17.98
N ASP A 369 -19.47 10.64 -16.76
CA ASP A 369 -19.72 12.04 -16.48
C ASP A 369 -18.38 12.78 -16.28
N PHE A 370 -18.01 13.63 -17.25
CA PHE A 370 -16.88 14.54 -17.15
C PHE A 370 -17.28 15.96 -16.72
N THR A 371 -18.54 16.18 -16.34
CA THR A 371 -19.04 17.50 -15.94
C THR A 371 -18.40 17.95 -14.63
N SER A 372 -18.20 17.03 -13.70
CA SER A 372 -17.70 17.32 -12.35
C SER A 372 -16.33 16.68 -12.13
N LEU A 373 -15.33 17.52 -11.90
CA LEU A 373 -14.00 17.11 -11.44
C LEU A 373 -13.89 17.38 -9.94
N PHE A 374 -13.37 16.40 -9.20
CA PHE A 374 -13.14 16.54 -7.77
C PHE A 374 -11.65 16.72 -7.46
N HIS A 375 -11.33 17.72 -6.66
CA HIS A 375 -9.99 17.92 -6.11
C HIS A 375 -10.05 17.92 -4.59
N ALA A 376 -9.06 17.32 -3.93
CA ALA A 376 -8.94 17.46 -2.49
C ALA A 376 -8.65 18.93 -2.13
N VAL A 377 -9.16 19.41 -0.99
CA VAL A 377 -8.86 20.76 -0.49
C VAL A 377 -7.41 20.85 -0.03
N ASN A 378 -6.92 19.78 0.58
CA ASN A 378 -5.58 19.64 1.11
C ASN A 378 -4.99 18.29 0.67
N ALA A 379 -3.68 18.25 0.49
CA ALA A 379 -3.01 17.05 0.02
C ALA A 379 -2.59 16.10 1.15
N SER A 380 -2.27 16.65 2.32
CA SER A 380 -1.88 15.87 3.49
C SER A 380 -2.46 16.42 4.79
N ARG A 381 -2.35 15.61 5.85
CA ARG A 381 -2.59 15.97 7.25
C ARG A 381 -1.73 15.11 8.17
N ILE A 382 -1.48 15.59 9.38
CA ILE A 382 -0.79 14.82 10.41
C ILE A 382 -1.71 14.73 11.63
N VAL A 383 -1.88 13.53 12.16
CA VAL A 383 -2.68 13.30 13.38
C VAL A 383 -1.78 12.72 14.47
N GLU A 384 -1.94 13.19 15.69
CA GLU A 384 -1.24 12.70 16.86
C GLU A 384 -2.25 12.30 17.94
N ARG A 385 -2.08 11.07 18.41
CA ARG A 385 -2.85 10.50 19.52
C ARG A 385 -1.89 9.76 20.43
N ASN A 386 -1.96 9.99 21.74
CA ASN A 386 -1.14 9.29 22.73
C ASN A 386 0.37 9.32 22.40
N GLY A 387 0.86 10.45 21.88
CA GLY A 387 2.27 10.62 21.48
C GLY A 387 2.70 9.81 20.24
N LYS A 388 1.75 9.29 19.46
CA LYS A 388 1.99 8.58 18.20
C LYS A 388 1.46 9.41 17.04
N GLN A 389 2.38 9.84 16.18
CA GLN A 389 2.04 10.58 14.97
C GLN A 389 1.76 9.65 13.80
N ILE A 390 0.80 10.03 12.97
CA ILE A 390 0.55 9.46 11.64
C ILE A 390 0.55 10.56 10.59
N PHE A 391 1.34 10.37 9.53
CA PHE A 391 1.27 11.19 8.32
C PHE A 391 0.27 10.58 7.34
N MET A 392 -0.75 11.35 6.97
CA MET A 392 -1.78 10.94 6.01
C MET A 392 -1.70 11.80 4.75
N ALA A 393 -1.81 11.21 3.57
CA ALA A 393 -1.83 11.96 2.32
C ALA A 393 -2.67 11.29 1.23
N LEU A 394 -3.17 12.09 0.29
CA LEU A 394 -3.84 11.62 -0.93
C LEU A 394 -2.90 11.71 -2.13
N VAL A 395 -3.00 10.76 -3.06
CA VAL A 395 -2.25 10.74 -4.32
C VAL A 395 -3.09 10.26 -5.50
N GLY A 396 -2.76 10.72 -6.71
CA GLY A 396 -3.45 10.35 -7.95
C GLY A 396 -4.86 10.95 -8.00
N ASP A 397 -5.81 10.23 -8.61
CA ASP A 397 -7.19 10.72 -8.76
C ASP A 397 -7.91 11.01 -7.43
N SER A 398 -7.41 10.47 -6.31
CA SER A 398 -7.93 10.83 -4.98
C SER A 398 -7.55 12.25 -4.57
N LEU A 399 -6.39 12.74 -5.02
CA LEU A 399 -5.89 14.08 -4.75
C LEU A 399 -6.40 15.09 -5.78
N LEU A 400 -6.34 14.70 -7.06
CA LEU A 400 -6.63 15.56 -8.19
C LEU A 400 -7.19 14.71 -9.33
N GLU A 401 -8.50 14.73 -9.54
CA GLU A 401 -9.10 14.08 -10.70
C GLU A 401 -8.65 14.73 -12.01
N SER A 402 -8.22 13.89 -12.95
CA SER A 402 -7.77 14.37 -14.25
C SER A 402 -8.87 14.32 -15.29
N PHE A 403 -8.93 15.33 -16.15
CA PHE A 403 -9.68 15.26 -17.39
C PHE A 403 -8.90 14.40 -18.40
N TRP A 404 -9.43 13.23 -18.76
CA TRP A 404 -8.67 12.24 -19.55
C TRP A 404 -8.25 12.74 -20.94
N PRO A 405 -9.07 13.52 -21.67
CA PRO A 405 -8.68 14.03 -22.99
C PRO A 405 -7.42 14.91 -23.00
N THR A 406 -7.04 15.54 -21.88
CA THR A 406 -5.80 16.33 -21.80
C THR A 406 -4.56 15.49 -21.51
N GLY A 407 -4.71 14.18 -21.25
CA GLY A 407 -3.57 13.27 -21.05
C GLY A 407 -2.67 13.64 -19.86
N SER A 408 -3.20 14.33 -18.86
CA SER A 408 -2.44 14.87 -17.71
C SER A 408 -2.45 13.97 -16.47
N GLY A 409 -3.37 13.00 -16.39
CA GLY A 409 -3.63 12.25 -15.15
C GLY A 409 -2.42 11.53 -14.56
N ILE A 410 -1.71 10.73 -15.34
CA ILE A 410 -0.53 10.02 -14.83
C ILE A 410 0.65 10.98 -14.59
N GLY A 411 0.77 12.04 -15.41
CA GLY A 411 1.79 13.08 -15.28
C GLY A 411 1.65 13.86 -13.97
N LEU A 412 0.45 14.30 -13.63
CA LEU A 412 0.19 14.98 -12.36
C LEU A 412 0.18 13.98 -11.18
N GLY A 413 -0.35 12.77 -11.38
CA GLY A 413 -0.34 11.73 -10.36
C GLY A 413 1.08 11.36 -9.90
N PHE A 414 2.04 11.28 -10.81
CA PHE A 414 3.44 11.01 -10.47
C PHE A 414 4.15 12.22 -9.84
N PHE A 415 3.78 13.45 -10.19
CA PHE A 415 4.29 14.62 -9.45
C PHE A 415 3.80 14.60 -8.00
N GLY A 416 2.50 14.41 -7.80
CA GLY A 416 1.89 14.35 -6.46
C GLY A 416 2.46 13.22 -5.61
N LEU A 417 2.77 12.04 -6.18
CA LEU A 417 3.41 10.98 -5.41
C LEU A 417 4.87 11.29 -5.05
N PHE A 418 5.63 11.94 -5.92
CA PHE A 418 7.02 12.33 -5.60
C PHE A 418 7.05 13.39 -4.50
N ASP A 419 6.11 14.34 -4.52
CA ASP A 419 5.94 15.35 -3.45
C ASP A 419 5.57 14.69 -2.11
N THR A 420 4.77 13.64 -2.19
CA THR A 420 4.38 12.82 -1.02
C THR A 420 5.56 12.01 -0.49
N ALA A 421 6.36 11.37 -1.36
CA ALA A 421 7.58 10.67 -0.97
C ALA A 421 8.61 11.60 -0.31
N TRP A 422 8.74 12.84 -0.80
CA TRP A 422 9.55 13.88 -0.16
C TRP A 422 9.06 14.25 1.25
N SER A 423 7.74 14.36 1.42
CA SER A 423 7.13 14.64 2.73
C SER A 423 7.32 13.49 3.70
N ILE A 424 7.22 12.24 3.23
CA ILE A 424 7.51 11.04 4.03
C ILE A 424 8.98 11.04 4.49
N LEU A 425 9.92 11.40 3.62
CA LEU A 425 11.34 11.55 3.98
C LEU A 425 11.53 12.58 5.11
N LYS A 426 10.87 13.74 5.01
CA LYS A 426 10.95 14.78 6.05
C LYS A 426 10.31 14.35 7.36
N PHE A 427 9.19 13.64 7.28
CA PHE A 427 8.52 13.05 8.42
C PHE A 427 9.42 12.02 9.14
N ALA A 428 10.09 11.14 8.38
CA ALA A 428 11.07 10.19 8.91
C ALA A 428 12.27 10.87 9.60
N LYS A 429 12.63 12.07 9.13
CA LYS A 429 13.69 12.91 9.73
C LYS A 429 13.23 13.71 10.95
N ASN A 430 12.01 13.47 11.45
CA ASN A 430 11.42 14.20 12.57
C ASN A 430 11.37 15.72 12.36
N GLU A 431 11.19 16.18 11.11
CA GLU A 431 10.89 17.59 10.85
C GLU A 431 9.53 17.96 11.47
N HIS A 432 9.40 19.19 11.94
CA HIS A 432 8.19 19.63 12.64
C HIS A 432 6.93 19.44 11.76
N PRO A 433 5.83 18.84 12.26
CA PRO A 433 4.62 18.54 11.48
C PRO A 433 4.11 19.70 10.63
N LEU A 434 3.94 20.89 11.24
CA LEU A 434 3.49 22.09 10.53
C LEU A 434 4.44 22.55 9.41
N LYS A 435 5.75 22.32 9.51
CA LYS A 435 6.70 22.68 8.44
C LYS A 435 6.56 21.75 7.24
N ILE A 436 6.35 20.46 7.49
CA ILE A 436 6.08 19.46 6.46
C ILE A 436 4.79 19.82 5.72
N LEU A 437 3.73 20.13 6.47
CA LEU A 437 2.43 20.49 5.92
C LEU A 437 2.50 21.80 5.10
N VAL A 438 3.16 22.85 5.61
CA VAL A 438 3.36 24.11 4.86
C VAL A 438 4.02 23.85 3.51
N GLU A 439 5.12 23.10 3.47
CA GLU A 439 5.80 22.82 2.20
C GLU A 439 4.92 21.95 1.29
N ARG A 440 4.28 20.91 1.83
CA ARG A 440 3.48 19.96 1.02
C ARG A 440 2.28 20.63 0.38
N GLU A 441 1.59 21.51 1.10
CA GLU A 441 0.46 22.27 0.56
C GLU A 441 0.95 23.40 -0.39
N SER A 442 2.10 24.01 -0.09
CA SER A 442 2.69 25.01 -0.99
C SER A 442 3.04 24.41 -2.36
N VAL A 443 3.56 23.17 -2.37
CA VAL A 443 3.84 22.41 -3.60
C VAL A 443 2.53 21.94 -4.26
N TYR A 444 1.53 21.54 -3.47
CA TYR A 444 0.24 21.11 -4.01
C TYR A 444 -0.43 22.20 -4.87
N ASN A 445 -0.34 23.46 -4.44
CA ASN A 445 -0.87 24.61 -5.19
C ASN A 445 -0.28 24.76 -6.60
N LEU A 446 0.91 24.19 -6.86
CA LEU A 446 1.55 24.19 -8.18
C LEU A 446 1.11 23.00 -9.06
N LEU A 447 0.55 21.96 -8.44
CA LEU A 447 0.32 20.67 -9.10
C LEU A 447 -0.66 20.79 -10.26
N SER A 448 -1.83 21.38 -10.04
CA SER A 448 -2.88 21.47 -11.07
C SER A 448 -2.49 22.36 -12.26
N GLN A 449 -1.50 23.23 -12.09
CA GLN A 449 -1.02 24.13 -13.13
C GLN A 449 0.18 23.54 -13.90
N SER A 450 0.73 22.41 -13.45
CA SER A 450 1.92 21.82 -14.06
C SER A 450 1.59 21.21 -15.43
N THR A 451 2.47 21.43 -16.40
CA THR A 451 2.42 20.88 -17.76
C THR A 451 3.83 20.46 -18.19
N PRO A 452 3.98 19.67 -19.26
CA PRO A 452 5.29 19.36 -19.82
C PRO A 452 6.12 20.61 -20.17
N GLU A 453 5.48 21.72 -20.53
CA GLU A 453 6.13 22.96 -20.97
C GLU A 453 6.60 23.85 -19.82
N ASN A 454 5.93 23.81 -18.66
CA ASN A 454 6.24 24.66 -17.49
C ASN A 454 6.95 23.92 -16.34
N THR A 455 7.41 22.70 -16.60
CA THR A 455 8.25 21.90 -15.69
C THR A 455 9.70 21.89 -16.17
N LYS A 456 10.63 21.38 -15.35
CA LYS A 456 12.06 21.39 -15.73
C LYS A 456 12.34 20.38 -16.85
N ASN A 457 12.98 20.81 -17.92
CA ASN A 457 13.19 19.95 -19.11
C ASN A 457 14.20 18.80 -18.92
N ASN A 458 15.07 18.87 -17.90
CA ASN A 458 16.08 17.82 -17.67
C ASN A 458 15.53 16.66 -16.83
N HIS A 459 14.72 15.82 -17.47
CA HIS A 459 14.03 14.69 -16.83
C HIS A 459 14.98 13.65 -16.21
N GLN A 460 16.25 13.57 -16.63
CA GLN A 460 17.23 12.65 -16.04
C GLN A 460 17.62 13.01 -14.60
N LEU A 461 17.45 14.29 -14.23
CA LEU A 461 17.77 14.80 -12.89
C LEU A 461 16.57 14.76 -11.93
N TYR A 462 15.40 14.34 -12.38
CA TYR A 462 14.21 14.28 -11.55
C TYR A 462 14.41 13.30 -10.38
N SER A 463 14.17 13.79 -9.18
CA SER A 463 14.14 13.03 -7.93
C SER A 463 12.86 13.33 -7.15
N ILE A 464 12.71 12.70 -5.98
CA ILE A 464 11.60 13.02 -5.08
C ILE A 464 11.64 14.49 -4.61
N ASN A 465 12.81 15.15 -4.60
CA ASN A 465 12.92 16.55 -4.27
C ASN A 465 12.15 17.44 -5.27
N PRO A 466 11.12 18.21 -4.85
CA PRO A 466 10.32 19.08 -5.71
C PRO A 466 11.17 20.07 -6.53
N ALA A 467 12.28 20.56 -5.96
CA ALA A 467 13.18 21.49 -6.65
C ALA A 467 13.84 20.88 -7.90
N SER A 468 13.84 19.55 -8.07
CA SER A 468 14.33 18.91 -9.30
C SER A 468 13.31 18.92 -10.44
N ARG A 469 12.02 19.18 -10.15
CA ARG A 469 10.88 19.01 -11.08
C ARG A 469 10.18 20.32 -11.42
N TYR A 470 9.85 21.13 -10.41
CA TYR A 470 9.15 22.40 -10.60
C TYR A 470 10.14 23.50 -11.00
N GLN A 471 9.78 24.35 -11.97
CA GLN A 471 10.62 25.45 -12.43
C GLN A 471 10.81 26.52 -11.34
N THR A 472 9.70 27.01 -10.80
CA THR A 472 9.66 28.03 -9.74
C THR A 472 9.02 27.40 -8.50
N LEU A 473 9.82 27.19 -7.46
CA LEU A 473 9.34 26.60 -6.21
C LEU A 473 9.16 27.70 -5.15
N ASN A 474 7.92 27.97 -4.77
CA ASN A 474 7.62 28.74 -3.57
C ASN A 474 7.19 27.79 -2.45
N SER A 475 8.14 27.25 -1.70
CA SER A 475 7.90 26.29 -0.61
C SER A 475 7.20 26.87 0.63
N LYS A 476 6.83 28.16 0.61
CA LYS A 476 6.17 28.88 1.70
C LYS A 476 5.03 29.75 1.17
N SER A 477 4.32 29.29 0.14
CA SER A 477 3.14 29.99 -0.36
C SER A 477 1.96 29.88 0.61
N CYS A 478 1.92 28.83 1.44
CA CYS A 478 0.99 28.70 2.56
C CYS A 478 1.64 29.17 3.88
N THR A 479 0.83 29.76 4.76
CA THR A 479 1.18 30.14 6.13
C THR A 479 0.84 29.03 7.12
N ILE A 480 1.41 29.08 8.33
CA ILE A 480 1.10 28.11 9.40
C ILE A 480 -0.35 28.26 9.85
N GLU A 481 -0.86 29.50 9.89
CA GLU A 481 -2.21 29.83 10.32
C GLU A 481 -3.27 29.19 9.41
N GLU A 482 -3.06 29.25 8.09
CA GLU A 482 -3.97 28.65 7.10
C GLU A 482 -4.06 27.13 7.22
N ILE A 483 -2.93 26.46 7.50
CA ILE A 483 -2.81 25.00 7.48
C ILE A 483 -2.84 24.36 8.87
N ARG A 484 -2.97 25.16 9.95
CA ARG A 484 -2.93 24.65 11.33
C ARG A 484 -3.93 23.52 11.59
N HIS A 485 -5.11 23.62 10.99
CA HIS A 485 -6.18 22.63 11.10
C HIS A 485 -5.82 21.26 10.51
N LEU A 486 -4.75 21.17 9.70
CA LEU A 486 -4.23 19.92 9.13
C LEU A 486 -3.31 19.16 10.11
N TYR A 487 -2.91 19.78 11.22
CA TYR A 487 -2.25 19.09 12.32
C TYR A 487 -3.21 18.95 13.50
N ASP A 488 -3.66 17.72 13.73
CA ASP A 488 -4.61 17.37 14.77
C ASP A 488 -3.88 16.63 15.88
N SER A 489 -3.89 17.15 17.10
CA SER A 489 -3.17 16.58 18.24
C SER A 489 -4.03 16.65 19.50
N ASP A 490 -4.05 15.56 20.26
CA ASP A 490 -4.66 15.47 21.59
C ASP A 490 -3.79 16.11 22.69
N SER A 491 -2.51 16.41 22.40
CA SER A 491 -1.61 17.10 23.31
C SER A 491 -1.76 18.62 23.21
N ILE A 492 -1.90 19.30 24.36
CA ILE A 492 -2.06 20.76 24.44
C ILE A 492 -0.84 21.45 23.82
N PRO A 493 -0.96 22.17 22.70
CA PRO A 493 0.19 22.84 22.09
C PRO A 493 0.56 24.08 22.90
N THR A 494 1.68 24.07 23.63
CA THR A 494 2.32 25.32 24.06
C THR A 494 3.12 25.88 22.88
N ILE A 495 2.53 26.82 22.15
CA ILE A 495 3.21 27.48 21.03
C ILE A 495 3.66 28.87 21.49
N ASP A 496 4.97 29.09 21.47
CA ASP A 496 5.56 30.42 21.61
C ASP A 496 5.72 31.02 20.21
N MET A 497 4.87 31.99 19.87
CA MET A 497 4.70 32.52 18.50
C MET A 497 5.76 33.55 18.08
N ASN A 498 6.84 33.75 18.86
CA ASN A 498 7.72 34.90 18.64
C ASN A 498 9.12 34.61 18.07
N ASN A 499 9.45 33.37 17.69
CA ASN A 499 10.70 33.14 16.95
C ASN A 499 10.63 31.86 16.11
N ASN A 500 11.17 31.92 14.89
CA ASN A 500 11.34 30.81 13.94
C ASN A 500 12.26 29.66 14.44
N HIS A 501 12.47 29.54 15.76
CA HIS A 501 13.17 28.46 16.44
C HIS A 501 12.31 27.90 17.59
N VAL A 502 11.82 26.67 17.42
CA VAL A 502 11.13 25.93 18.49
C VAL A 502 12.19 25.21 19.34
N LYS A 503 12.30 25.57 20.62
CA LYS A 503 13.00 24.76 21.64
C LYS A 503 11.95 24.10 22.53
N LEU A 504 12.04 22.78 22.73
CA LEU A 504 11.33 22.10 23.81
C LEU A 504 11.97 22.47 25.15
N ASN A 505 11.25 23.22 25.99
CA ASN A 505 11.60 23.32 27.40
C ASN A 505 10.79 22.29 28.19
N LYS A 506 11.47 21.50 29.03
CA LYS A 506 10.83 20.66 30.06
C LYS A 506 10.02 21.55 31.00
N ILE A 507 8.76 21.19 31.21
CA ILE A 507 7.81 21.93 32.04
C ILE A 507 8.29 21.98 33.50
N ASP A 508 8.48 23.18 34.03
CA ASP A 508 8.75 23.41 35.45
C ASP A 508 7.42 23.50 36.25
N ARG A 509 7.39 22.87 37.43
CA ARG A 509 6.19 22.67 38.28
C ARG A 509 5.64 23.98 38.89
N ALA A 510 6.27 25.12 38.66
CA ALA A 510 5.88 26.41 39.21
C ALA A 510 4.72 27.12 38.46
N SER A 511 4.52 26.83 37.17
CA SER A 511 3.55 27.59 36.33
C SER A 511 2.10 27.15 36.50
N MET A 512 1.85 26.01 37.14
CA MET A 512 0.49 25.46 37.35
C MET A 512 -0.29 26.18 38.48
N ARG A 513 0.37 27.03 39.29
CA ARG A 513 -0.25 27.70 40.44
C ARG A 513 -0.95 29.03 40.13
N ARG A 514 -0.81 29.63 38.94
CA ARG A 514 -1.41 30.94 38.63
C ARG A 514 -2.73 30.92 37.85
N ALA A 515 -3.15 29.76 37.32
CA ALA A 515 -4.39 29.65 36.52
C ALA A 515 -5.64 29.20 37.31
N ARG A 516 -5.59 29.13 38.65
CA ARG A 516 -6.71 28.69 39.51
C ARG A 516 -7.25 29.76 40.45
N SER A 517 -7.29 31.01 40.02
CA SER A 517 -8.00 32.06 40.75
C SER A 517 -9.07 32.66 39.84
N PHE A 518 -10.27 32.07 39.85
CA PHE A 518 -11.59 32.70 39.71
C PHE A 518 -12.67 31.61 39.63
N LYS A 519 -13.11 31.15 40.82
CA LYS A 519 -14.51 30.83 41.23
C LYS A 519 -14.49 29.93 42.49
N GLN A 520 -14.74 30.56 43.64
CA GLN A 520 -15.21 29.98 44.93
C GLN A 520 -16.71 29.61 44.79
N ALA A 521 -17.40 28.73 45.53
CA ALA A 521 -17.24 27.77 46.65
C ALA A 521 -18.61 27.02 46.82
N PRO A 522 -18.96 26.19 47.85
CA PRO A 522 -18.20 25.54 48.92
C PRO A 522 -18.41 24.00 49.07
N SER A 523 -17.61 23.37 49.95
CA SER A 523 -17.47 21.93 50.27
C SER A 523 -18.50 21.39 51.31
N PRO A 524 -18.47 20.09 51.72
CA PRO A 524 -17.57 19.66 52.81
C PRO A 524 -16.96 18.22 52.78
N ILE A 525 -15.68 18.14 53.21
CA ILE A 525 -15.01 17.20 54.15
C ILE A 525 -14.99 15.69 53.77
N GLY A 526 -13.87 15.14 53.29
CA GLY A 526 -12.71 14.57 54.03
C GLY A 526 -12.42 13.18 53.37
N SER A 527 -11.25 12.60 53.19
CA SER A 527 -9.91 12.66 53.77
C SER A 527 -8.88 12.08 52.77
N SER A 528 -7.63 12.46 52.94
CA SER A 528 -6.40 12.04 52.23
C SER A 528 -6.12 10.53 52.12
N SER A 529 -5.54 10.06 51.00
CA SER A 529 -4.19 9.42 50.91
C SER A 529 -3.92 8.66 49.58
N SER A 530 -2.73 8.87 49.00
CA SER A 530 -1.82 7.88 48.30
C SER A 530 -2.35 7.06 47.08
N SER A 531 -1.91 7.30 45.84
CA SER A 531 -0.69 6.82 45.13
C SER A 531 -0.88 5.59 44.19
N ASN A 532 -0.59 5.77 42.89
CA ASN A 532 -0.08 4.79 41.90
C ASN A 532 -0.81 3.46 41.58
N GLY A 533 -2.04 3.19 42.01
CA GLY A 533 -2.77 1.93 41.73
C GLY A 533 -3.72 1.90 40.52
N SER A 534 -4.16 3.05 40.00
CA SER A 534 -5.37 3.13 39.16
C SER A 534 -5.29 2.43 37.80
N ASN A 535 -4.13 2.40 37.13
CA ASN A 535 -4.05 1.84 35.76
C ASN A 535 -4.16 0.32 35.69
N HIS A 536 -3.75 -0.43 36.73
CA HIS A 536 -3.78 -1.90 36.69
C HIS A 536 -5.19 -2.45 36.93
N GLU A 537 -5.91 -1.84 37.86
CA GLU A 537 -7.29 -2.20 38.18
C GLU A 537 -8.23 -1.84 37.01
N GLU A 538 -8.05 -0.68 36.38
CA GLU A 538 -8.77 -0.28 35.17
C GLU A 538 -8.53 -1.26 34.01
N ASN A 539 -7.29 -1.75 33.82
CA ASN A 539 -6.98 -2.75 32.79
C ASN A 539 -7.66 -4.10 33.04
N LEU A 540 -7.72 -4.56 34.30
CA LEU A 540 -8.40 -5.82 34.65
C LEU A 540 -9.91 -5.72 34.44
N LEU A 541 -10.50 -4.57 34.77
CA LEU A 541 -11.92 -4.31 34.54
C LEU A 541 -12.25 -4.22 33.05
N GLN A 542 -11.43 -3.53 32.26
CA GLN A 542 -11.60 -3.46 30.80
C GLN A 542 -11.46 -4.83 30.16
N TRP A 543 -10.47 -5.64 30.57
CA TRP A 543 -10.34 -7.02 30.10
C TRP A 543 -11.57 -7.85 30.43
N CYS A 544 -12.13 -7.69 31.64
CA CYS A 544 -13.38 -8.35 32.01
C CYS A 544 -14.52 -7.95 31.07
N GLU A 545 -14.70 -6.65 30.80
CA GLU A 545 -15.74 -6.12 29.90
C GLU A 545 -15.61 -6.65 28.46
N ASP A 546 -14.39 -6.68 27.92
CA ASP A 546 -14.12 -7.17 26.56
C ASP A 546 -14.50 -8.66 26.40
N ILE A 547 -14.15 -9.48 27.39
CA ILE A 547 -14.41 -10.93 27.38
C ILE A 547 -15.90 -11.24 27.54
N ILE A 548 -16.61 -10.47 28.38
CA ILE A 548 -18.03 -10.73 28.68
C ILE A 548 -18.99 -9.98 27.75
N HIS A 549 -18.52 -9.15 26.81
CA HIS A 549 -19.37 -8.44 25.84
C HIS A 549 -20.39 -9.33 25.10
N PRO A 550 -20.10 -10.60 24.77
CA PRO A 550 -21.09 -11.52 24.17
C PRO A 550 -22.20 -12.00 25.11
N TYR A 551 -22.08 -11.77 26.42
CA TYR A 551 -23.03 -12.19 27.45
C TYR A 551 -23.95 -11.03 27.84
N SER A 552 -25.20 -11.31 28.19
CA SER A 552 -26.17 -10.31 28.65
C SER A 552 -25.91 -9.85 30.10
N ILE A 553 -24.66 -9.47 30.41
CA ILE A 553 -24.21 -8.99 31.71
C ILE A 553 -23.82 -7.52 31.56
N THR A 554 -24.33 -6.64 32.42
CA THR A 554 -23.95 -5.22 32.43
C THR A 554 -22.93 -4.96 33.53
N VAL A 555 -21.66 -4.81 33.15
CA VAL A 555 -20.60 -4.28 34.04
C VAL A 555 -20.50 -2.78 33.76
N LYS A 556 -20.49 -1.96 34.81
CA LYS A 556 -20.48 -0.49 34.70
C LYS A 556 -19.18 0.09 35.26
N ASN A 557 -18.02 -0.37 34.78
CA ASN A 557 -16.70 0.05 35.29
C ASN A 557 -16.63 0.17 36.83
N ASP A 558 -17.35 -0.71 37.53
CA ASP A 558 -17.40 -0.78 38.98
C ASP A 558 -17.27 -2.23 39.42
N THR A 559 -16.66 -2.44 40.58
CA THR A 559 -16.47 -3.80 41.12
C THR A 559 -17.72 -4.35 41.81
N LYS A 560 -18.76 -3.52 41.99
CA LYS A 560 -20.06 -3.92 42.55
C LYS A 560 -20.84 -4.79 41.60
N SER A 561 -20.82 -4.48 40.31
CA SER A 561 -21.48 -5.29 39.27
C SER A 561 -20.91 -6.72 39.16
N LEU A 562 -19.71 -6.96 39.70
CA LEU A 562 -19.06 -8.28 39.77
C LEU A 562 -19.50 -9.13 40.99
N GLN A 563 -20.24 -8.56 41.93
CA GLN A 563 -20.58 -9.20 43.21
C GLN A 563 -21.47 -10.45 43.06
N ASN A 564 -22.24 -10.55 41.97
CA ASN A 564 -23.10 -11.72 41.70
C ASN A 564 -22.35 -12.93 41.09
N CYS A 565 -21.04 -12.79 40.89
CA CYS A 565 -20.12 -13.77 40.29
C CYS A 565 -20.39 -14.19 38.84
N LEU A 566 -21.41 -13.63 38.18
CA LEU A 566 -21.73 -14.02 36.81
C LEU A 566 -20.63 -13.63 35.82
N ALA A 567 -20.02 -12.46 35.99
CA ALA A 567 -18.93 -12.00 35.14
C ALA A 567 -17.70 -12.93 35.21
N PHE A 568 -17.36 -13.44 36.39
CA PHE A 568 -16.26 -14.40 36.55
C PHE A 568 -16.59 -15.77 35.90
N CYS A 569 -17.82 -16.26 36.09
CA CYS A 569 -18.27 -17.48 35.43
C CYS A 569 -18.30 -17.31 33.91
N ALA A 570 -18.64 -16.12 33.40
CA ALA A 570 -18.65 -15.82 31.97
C ALA A 570 -17.24 -15.82 31.37
N ILE A 571 -16.24 -15.31 32.10
CA ILE A 571 -14.82 -15.39 31.71
C ILE A 571 -14.39 -16.85 31.55
N VAL A 572 -14.68 -17.69 32.55
CA VAL A 572 -14.33 -19.12 32.48
C VAL A 572 -15.07 -19.81 31.33
N HIS A 573 -16.37 -19.57 31.18
CA HIS A 573 -17.16 -20.14 30.08
C HIS A 573 -16.69 -19.66 28.69
N TYR A 574 -16.18 -18.43 28.56
CA TYR A 574 -15.64 -17.93 27.30
C TYR A 574 -14.41 -18.72 26.84
N TYR A 575 -13.49 -19.03 27.75
CA TYR A 575 -12.29 -19.81 27.43
C TYR A 575 -12.51 -21.34 27.47
N ARG A 576 -13.42 -21.80 28.33
CA ARG A 576 -13.71 -23.22 28.61
C ARG A 576 -15.22 -23.41 28.83
N PRO A 577 -16.01 -23.41 27.74
CA PRO A 577 -17.47 -23.51 27.83
C PRO A 577 -17.93 -24.87 28.38
N ASP A 578 -17.06 -25.88 28.36
CA ASP A 578 -17.31 -27.22 28.90
C ASP A 578 -17.32 -27.30 30.43
N LEU A 579 -16.76 -26.30 31.14
CA LEU A 579 -16.57 -26.36 32.59
C LEU A 579 -17.72 -25.72 33.39
N ILE A 580 -18.51 -24.83 32.78
CA ILE A 580 -19.60 -24.12 33.45
C ILE A 580 -20.83 -24.15 32.57
N ASP A 581 -21.95 -24.72 33.05
CA ASP A 581 -23.25 -24.51 32.40
C ASP A 581 -23.76 -23.10 32.72
N PHE A 582 -23.35 -22.12 31.90
CA PHE A 582 -23.63 -20.71 32.14
C PHE A 582 -25.13 -20.40 32.15
N LYS A 583 -25.96 -21.16 31.42
CA LYS A 583 -27.42 -20.94 31.36
C LYS A 583 -28.14 -21.30 32.65
N SER A 584 -27.53 -22.15 33.48
CA SER A 584 -28.08 -22.56 34.77
C SER A 584 -27.87 -21.52 35.90
N LEU A 585 -26.97 -20.55 35.69
CA LEU A 585 -26.59 -19.56 36.70
C LEU A 585 -27.67 -18.47 36.84
N GLN A 586 -27.86 -18.00 38.08
CA GLN A 586 -28.89 -17.01 38.41
C GLN A 586 -28.28 -15.80 39.15
N PRO A 587 -28.59 -14.54 38.78
CA PRO A 587 -28.01 -13.36 39.41
C PRO A 587 -28.30 -13.22 40.91
N ASP A 588 -29.42 -13.77 41.39
CA ASP A 588 -29.88 -13.70 42.79
C ASP A 588 -29.22 -14.76 43.70
N ARG A 589 -28.32 -15.60 43.16
CA ARG A 589 -27.60 -16.65 43.90
C ARG A 589 -26.08 -16.46 43.90
N PRO A 590 -25.56 -15.32 44.40
CA PRO A 590 -24.13 -14.98 44.34
C PRO A 590 -23.23 -16.05 44.99
N ILE A 591 -23.66 -16.61 46.13
CA ILE A 591 -22.89 -17.62 46.87
C ILE A 591 -22.82 -18.94 46.10
N SER A 592 -23.93 -19.33 45.46
CA SER A 592 -23.97 -20.54 44.64
C SER A 592 -23.10 -20.39 43.39
N ASN A 593 -23.19 -19.24 42.71
CA ASN A 593 -22.37 -18.94 41.54
C ASN A 593 -20.87 -18.91 41.91
N PHE A 594 -20.54 -18.33 43.07
CA PHE A 594 -19.17 -18.34 43.59
C PHE A 594 -18.67 -19.75 43.90
N GLN A 595 -19.50 -20.62 44.49
CA GLN A 595 -19.11 -22.00 44.78
C GLN A 595 -18.80 -22.78 43.51
N ILE A 596 -19.63 -22.63 42.47
CA ILE A 596 -19.37 -23.22 41.15
C ILE A 596 -18.05 -22.69 40.57
N LEU A 597 -17.86 -21.37 40.58
CA LEU A 597 -16.62 -20.74 40.12
C LEU A 597 -15.40 -21.28 40.88
N PHE A 598 -15.48 -21.35 42.20
CA PHE A 598 -14.39 -21.79 43.06
C PHE A 598 -14.04 -23.25 42.84
N ASP A 599 -15.04 -24.13 42.74
CA ASP A 599 -14.84 -25.56 42.50
C ASP A 599 -14.21 -25.80 41.12
N VAL A 600 -14.60 -25.02 40.10
CA VAL A 600 -13.98 -25.05 38.77
C VAL A 600 -12.54 -24.54 38.84
N MET A 601 -12.30 -23.39 39.48
CA MET A 601 -10.96 -22.81 39.62
C MET A 601 -10.00 -23.74 40.37
N GLN A 602 -10.47 -24.42 41.42
CA GLN A 602 -9.64 -25.30 42.25
C GLN A 602 -9.44 -26.68 41.61
N ASN A 603 -10.53 -27.35 41.18
CA ASN A 603 -10.46 -28.76 40.81
C ASN A 603 -10.18 -28.97 39.31
N GLN A 604 -10.57 -28.02 38.46
CA GLN A 604 -10.49 -28.17 37.00
C GLN A 604 -9.43 -27.25 36.38
N LEU A 605 -9.23 -26.05 36.92
CA LEU A 605 -8.16 -25.12 36.51
C LEU A 605 -6.89 -25.23 37.36
N SER A 606 -6.91 -26.06 38.42
CA SER A 606 -5.77 -26.32 39.33
C SER A 606 -5.15 -25.06 39.94
N LEU A 607 -5.94 -24.01 40.17
CA LEU A 607 -5.45 -22.79 40.81
C LEU A 607 -5.22 -23.04 42.31
N PRO A 608 -4.10 -22.53 42.88
CA PRO A 608 -3.73 -22.77 44.29
C PRO A 608 -4.58 -21.92 45.24
N LEU A 609 -5.86 -22.24 45.34
CA LEU A 609 -6.83 -21.58 46.21
C LEU A 609 -6.89 -22.31 47.56
N ASP A 610 -6.67 -21.59 48.66
CA ASP A 610 -6.80 -22.15 50.00
C ASP A 610 -8.18 -21.87 50.64
N ARG A 611 -8.54 -22.64 51.67
CA ARG A 611 -9.82 -22.47 52.39
C ARG A 611 -9.94 -21.11 53.09
N LYS A 612 -8.82 -20.42 53.37
CA LYS A 612 -8.84 -19.09 53.99
C LYS A 612 -9.29 -18.03 52.99
N LEU A 613 -8.78 -18.09 51.76
CA LEU A 613 -9.16 -17.23 50.64
C LEU A 613 -10.61 -17.48 50.25
N GLN A 614 -11.06 -18.74 50.22
CA GLN A 614 -12.48 -19.09 50.00
C GLN A 614 -13.40 -18.41 51.02
N ASN A 615 -13.09 -18.54 52.31
CA ASN A 615 -13.90 -17.94 53.38
C ASN A 615 -13.86 -16.40 53.34
N SER A 616 -12.71 -15.81 52.99
CA SER A 616 -12.54 -14.36 52.83
C SER A 616 -13.39 -13.81 51.67
N LEU A 617 -13.36 -14.48 50.51
CA LEU A 617 -14.12 -14.09 49.32
C LEU A 617 -15.64 -14.25 49.56
N ILE A 618 -16.08 -15.33 50.23
CA ILE A 618 -17.49 -15.51 50.60
C ILE A 618 -17.95 -14.42 51.58
N LEU A 619 -17.12 -14.05 52.57
CA LEU A 619 -17.45 -12.96 53.49
C LEU A 619 -17.55 -11.62 52.79
N SER A 620 -16.69 -11.39 51.80
CA SER A 620 -16.67 -10.18 50.99
C SER A 620 -17.87 -10.07 50.07
N MET A 621 -18.29 -11.18 49.45
CA MET A 621 -19.49 -11.21 48.60
C MET A 621 -20.79 -11.00 49.40
N LYS A 622 -20.79 -11.36 50.68
CA LYS A 622 -21.88 -11.06 51.62
C LYS A 622 -21.78 -9.67 52.28
N SER A 623 -20.68 -8.94 52.04
CA SER A 623 -20.43 -7.64 52.64
C SER A 623 -21.26 -6.55 51.96
N SER A 624 -21.67 -5.54 52.72
CA SER A 624 -22.19 -4.27 52.19
C SER A 624 -21.10 -3.19 52.09
N ILE A 625 -19.86 -3.52 52.49
CA ILE A 625 -18.70 -2.62 52.44
C ILE A 625 -18.07 -2.69 51.05
N GLU A 626 -18.15 -1.59 50.31
CA GLU A 626 -17.71 -1.48 48.90
C GLU A 626 -16.23 -1.77 48.71
N GLU A 627 -15.39 -1.31 49.64
CA GLU A 627 -13.94 -1.51 49.58
C GLU A 627 -13.55 -3.00 49.67
N ARG A 628 -14.30 -3.81 50.43
CA ARG A 628 -14.06 -5.26 50.52
C ARG A 628 -14.43 -5.98 49.23
N ILE A 629 -15.60 -5.61 48.67
CA ILE A 629 -16.07 -6.13 47.38
C ILE A 629 -15.05 -5.81 46.30
N HIS A 630 -14.58 -4.56 46.25
CA HIS A 630 -13.59 -4.10 45.30
C HIS A 630 -12.30 -4.93 45.35
N GLN A 631 -11.69 -5.03 46.53
CA GLN A 631 -10.45 -5.80 46.69
C GLN A 631 -10.61 -7.28 46.31
N SER A 632 -11.75 -7.89 46.64
CA SER A 632 -12.02 -9.29 46.32
C SER A 632 -12.26 -9.52 44.83
N SER A 633 -12.96 -8.60 44.16
CA SER A 633 -13.20 -8.66 42.72
C SER A 633 -11.90 -8.51 41.93
N ILE A 634 -11.01 -7.59 42.31
CA ILE A 634 -9.71 -7.42 41.67
C ILE A 634 -8.83 -8.66 41.83
N VAL A 635 -8.80 -9.30 43.01
CA VAL A 635 -8.05 -10.55 43.23
C VAL A 635 -8.56 -11.67 42.33
N LEU A 636 -9.89 -11.84 42.21
CA LEU A 636 -10.47 -12.85 41.33
C LEU A 636 -10.20 -12.57 39.85
N LEU A 637 -10.32 -11.31 39.40
CA LEU A 637 -9.96 -10.91 38.04
C LEU A 637 -8.49 -11.20 37.76
N GLN A 638 -7.60 -10.86 38.69
CA GLN A 638 -6.17 -11.08 38.53
C GLN A 638 -5.83 -12.57 38.40
N LEU A 639 -6.46 -13.44 39.21
CA LEU A 639 -6.24 -14.89 39.14
C LEU A 639 -6.68 -15.47 37.80
N LEU A 640 -7.87 -15.10 37.33
CA LEU A 640 -8.40 -15.56 36.03
C LEU A 640 -7.60 -14.99 34.86
N TYR A 641 -7.23 -13.71 34.94
CA TYR A 641 -6.37 -13.06 33.95
C TYR A 641 -5.03 -13.77 33.84
N THR A 642 -4.33 -13.98 34.96
CA THR A 642 -3.04 -14.69 34.94
C THR A 642 -3.19 -16.11 34.41
N HIS A 643 -4.25 -16.83 34.74
CA HIS A 643 -4.44 -18.20 34.25
C HIS A 643 -4.67 -18.23 32.73
N PHE A 644 -5.72 -17.58 32.23
CA PHE A 644 -6.11 -17.69 30.83
C PHE A 644 -5.19 -16.91 29.88
N HIS A 645 -4.57 -15.83 30.34
CA HIS A 645 -3.65 -15.06 29.52
C HIS A 645 -2.27 -15.75 29.36
N HIS A 646 -1.85 -16.57 30.33
CA HIS A 646 -0.60 -17.34 30.23
C HIS A 646 -0.79 -18.68 29.50
N ASP A 647 -1.92 -19.38 29.72
CA ASP A 647 -2.24 -20.65 29.05
C ASP A 647 -2.44 -20.50 27.54
N HIS A 648 -2.99 -19.38 27.07
CA HIS A 648 -3.14 -19.11 25.64
C HIS A 648 -1.78 -19.00 24.91
N HIS A 649 -0.73 -18.63 25.64
CA HIS A 649 0.64 -18.51 25.13
C HIS A 649 1.38 -19.87 25.16
N GLU A 650 1.16 -20.67 26.20
CA GLU A 650 1.67 -22.05 26.37
C GLU A 650 1.02 -23.03 25.38
N GLN A 651 -0.30 -22.98 25.16
CA GLN A 651 -1.00 -23.85 24.22
C GLN A 651 -0.59 -23.61 22.76
N GLN A 652 -0.21 -22.39 22.39
CA GLN A 652 0.40 -22.09 21.08
C GLN A 652 1.82 -22.66 20.93
N LEU A 653 2.58 -22.77 22.03
CA LEU A 653 3.91 -23.38 22.06
C LEU A 653 3.85 -24.92 22.07
N GLN A 654 2.87 -25.51 22.76
CA GLN A 654 2.68 -26.98 22.80
C GLN A 654 2.11 -27.53 21.49
N ARG A 655 1.19 -26.81 20.81
CA ARG A 655 0.73 -27.17 19.45
C ARG A 655 1.85 -27.17 18.40
N ARG A 656 2.96 -26.45 18.66
CA ARG A 656 4.20 -26.49 17.85
C ARG A 656 5.14 -27.65 18.20
N ARG A 657 5.01 -28.23 19.40
CA ARG A 657 5.82 -29.38 19.85
C ARG A 657 5.14 -30.73 19.57
N SER A 658 3.82 -30.78 19.51
CA SER A 658 3.06 -32.01 19.23
C SER A 658 2.97 -32.38 17.75
N SER A 659 3.63 -31.64 16.85
CA SER A 659 3.68 -31.93 15.40
C SER A 659 5.01 -32.57 14.94
N THR A 660 5.79 -33.14 15.85
CA THR A 660 6.95 -33.99 15.50
C THR A 660 6.63 -35.46 15.84
N PRO A 661 6.63 -36.38 14.86
CA PRO A 661 6.40 -37.80 15.13
C PRO A 661 7.62 -38.42 15.81
N SER A 662 7.38 -39.14 16.91
CA SER A 662 8.37 -39.99 17.59
C SER A 662 8.65 -41.24 16.77
N HIS A 663 9.88 -41.40 16.27
CA HIS A 663 10.35 -42.67 15.73
C HIS A 663 11.12 -43.44 16.81
N GLU A 664 10.59 -44.62 17.16
CA GLU A 664 11.27 -45.69 17.87
C GLU A 664 12.50 -46.17 17.08
N VAL A 665 13.58 -46.45 17.81
CA VAL A 665 14.85 -46.98 17.28
C VAL A 665 14.77 -48.51 17.25
N PRO A 666 15.00 -49.19 16.10
CA PRO A 666 15.30 -50.62 16.09
C PRO A 666 16.80 -50.88 16.32
N PRO A 667 17.19 -52.05 16.85
CA PRO A 667 18.56 -52.33 17.26
C PRO A 667 19.45 -52.67 16.05
N THR A 668 20.60 -51.99 15.96
CA THR A 668 21.63 -52.26 14.93
C THR A 668 22.46 -53.49 15.33
N ILE A 669 22.41 -54.52 14.49
CA ILE A 669 23.32 -55.68 14.53
C ILE A 669 24.71 -55.28 14.03
N VAL A 670 25.71 -55.63 14.82
CA VAL A 670 27.14 -55.42 14.56
C VAL A 670 27.68 -56.52 13.64
N VAL A 671 28.39 -56.15 12.57
CA VAL A 671 29.39 -57.02 11.93
C VAL A 671 30.68 -56.24 11.71
N VAL A 672 31.76 -56.80 12.27
CA VAL A 672 33.14 -56.31 12.35
C VAL A 672 33.98 -56.84 11.18
N SER A 673 35.06 -56.12 10.81
CA SER A 673 36.42 -56.63 10.46
C SER A 673 37.04 -55.77 9.32
N LYS A 674 38.31 -55.32 9.29
CA LYS A 674 39.54 -55.57 10.07
C LYS A 674 40.57 -54.43 9.85
N LYS A 675 41.53 -54.34 10.77
CA LYS A 675 42.68 -53.42 10.93
C LYS A 675 43.76 -53.48 9.81
N ALA A 676 44.54 -52.38 9.71
CA ALA A 676 46.01 -52.29 9.85
C ALA A 676 46.43 -50.79 9.80
N THR A 677 46.96 -50.13 10.85
CA THR A 677 48.40 -49.99 11.25
C THR A 677 49.29 -49.52 10.09
N ASP A 678 50.11 -48.47 10.14
CA ASP A 678 50.83 -47.79 11.22
C ASP A 678 51.40 -46.44 10.72
N GLU A 679 51.72 -45.54 11.68
CA GLU A 679 52.92 -44.67 11.79
C GLU A 679 53.39 -43.81 10.58
N THR A 680 53.87 -42.56 10.69
CA THR A 680 54.54 -41.80 11.75
C THR A 680 54.82 -40.36 11.23
N ASN A 681 55.08 -39.43 12.17
CA ASN A 681 55.99 -38.26 12.05
C ASN A 681 55.55 -37.09 11.11
N LYS A 682 55.80 -35.80 11.37
CA LYS A 682 56.52 -35.07 12.42
C LYS A 682 56.26 -33.56 12.21
N THR A 683 56.02 -32.86 13.32
CA THR A 683 56.61 -31.55 13.72
C THR A 683 56.25 -30.21 13.05
N ASN A 684 55.86 -29.29 13.96
CA ASN A 684 56.44 -27.97 14.26
C ASN A 684 56.02 -26.70 13.51
N ASN A 685 55.40 -25.82 14.33
CA ASN A 685 55.77 -24.43 14.67
C ASN A 685 55.55 -23.26 13.69
N ASN A 686 54.71 -22.35 14.21
CA ASN A 686 54.95 -20.93 14.50
C ASN A 686 55.04 -19.87 13.39
N ASN A 687 54.12 -18.91 13.59
CA ASN A 687 54.31 -17.45 13.63
C ASN A 687 54.44 -16.60 12.35
N SER A 688 53.50 -15.64 12.33
CA SER A 688 53.65 -14.20 12.07
C SER A 688 53.98 -13.69 10.66
N THR A 689 52.97 -12.99 10.11
CA THR A 689 53.00 -11.63 9.57
C THR A 689 54.11 -11.23 8.58
N ILE A 690 53.72 -10.80 7.37
CA ILE A 690 53.99 -9.47 6.78
C ILE A 690 53.45 -9.42 5.32
N LYS A 691 52.86 -8.27 4.97
CA LYS A 691 52.43 -7.87 3.62
C LYS A 691 53.63 -7.67 2.69
N VAL A 692 53.44 -7.81 1.37
CA VAL A 692 53.65 -6.78 0.33
C VAL A 692 53.57 -7.40 -1.08
N SER A 693 53.11 -6.55 -1.98
CA SER A 693 52.78 -6.60 -3.40
C SER A 693 53.81 -7.19 -4.37
N ALA A 694 53.26 -7.81 -5.43
CA ALA A 694 53.57 -7.69 -6.86
C ALA A 694 55.03 -7.61 -7.38
N LEU A 695 55.43 -8.53 -8.28
CA LEU A 695 55.69 -8.31 -9.73
C LEU A 695 56.34 -9.56 -10.39
N VAL A 696 55.92 -9.89 -11.63
CA VAL A 696 56.77 -10.34 -12.81
C VAL A 696 57.43 -11.74 -12.71
N ALA A 697 57.64 -12.59 -13.73
CA ALA A 697 57.51 -12.62 -15.20
C ALA A 697 57.54 -14.08 -15.72
N HIS A 698 57.11 -14.24 -16.98
CA HIS A 698 57.62 -15.11 -18.07
C HIS A 698 58.10 -16.57 -17.84
N TYR A 699 57.61 -17.45 -18.72
CA TYR A 699 58.40 -18.30 -19.65
C TYR A 699 57.54 -18.46 -20.95
N SER A 700 57.98 -18.04 -22.16
CA SER A 700 58.82 -18.74 -23.17
C SER A 700 58.15 -20.01 -23.73
N ASN A 701 58.09 -20.38 -25.02
CA ASN A 701 58.73 -19.97 -26.28
C ASN A 701 58.05 -20.70 -27.48
N GLY A 702 58.23 -20.15 -28.69
CA GLY A 702 58.33 -20.90 -29.97
C GLY A 702 57.09 -20.92 -30.87
N ASP A 703 57.15 -20.88 -32.21
CA ASP A 703 58.22 -20.53 -33.16
C ASP A 703 57.59 -20.47 -34.58
N THR A 704 58.21 -19.68 -35.48
CA THR A 704 58.18 -19.73 -36.97
C THR A 704 56.88 -19.56 -37.81
N SER A 705 56.71 -18.32 -38.34
CA SER A 705 56.54 -17.81 -39.74
C SER A 705 56.34 -18.77 -40.97
N PRO A 706 56.11 -18.30 -42.24
CA PRO A 706 55.80 -16.93 -42.78
C PRO A 706 54.66 -16.85 -43.86
N SER A 707 54.02 -15.65 -43.93
CA SER A 707 53.68 -14.73 -45.05
C SER A 707 53.29 -15.21 -46.49
N PRO A 708 52.81 -14.32 -47.39
CA PRO A 708 51.57 -13.52 -47.38
C PRO A 708 50.84 -13.57 -48.77
N LEU A 709 49.66 -12.95 -48.93
CA LEU A 709 49.25 -12.37 -50.23
C LEU A 709 48.13 -11.33 -50.07
N ASN A 710 48.34 -10.22 -50.78
CA ASN A 710 47.51 -9.03 -50.93
C ASN A 710 46.12 -9.32 -51.51
N VAL A 711 45.15 -8.41 -51.31
CA VAL A 711 44.65 -7.49 -52.37
C VAL A 711 43.59 -6.51 -51.80
N SER A 712 43.85 -5.25 -52.11
CA SER A 712 43.12 -3.98 -52.05
C SER A 712 41.77 -3.96 -52.83
N VAL A 713 40.78 -3.06 -52.69
CA VAL A 713 40.76 -1.60 -52.98
C VAL A 713 39.34 -1.04 -52.67
N ASN A 714 39.30 0.09 -51.96
CA ASN A 714 38.44 1.31 -51.97
C ASN A 714 36.90 1.38 -51.80
N PRO A 715 36.42 2.58 -51.31
CA PRO A 715 35.05 2.90 -50.91
C PRO A 715 34.29 3.76 -51.95
N ILE A 716 32.98 3.96 -51.77
CA ILE A 716 32.16 4.90 -52.56
C ILE A 716 31.31 5.79 -51.65
N GLU A 717 31.14 7.01 -52.16
CA GLU A 717 30.89 8.30 -51.55
C GLU A 717 29.43 8.67 -51.24
N LYS A 718 29.34 9.77 -50.49
CA LYS A 718 28.22 10.72 -50.35
C LYS A 718 27.74 11.26 -51.70
N THR A 719 26.45 11.57 -51.78
CA THR A 719 25.95 12.74 -52.54
C THR A 719 24.78 13.42 -51.81
N LYS A 720 24.83 14.76 -51.80
CA LYS A 720 23.73 15.69 -51.52
C LYS A 720 23.17 16.18 -52.86
N LYS A 721 21.85 16.46 -52.93
CA LYS A 721 21.16 17.70 -53.40
C LYS A 721 19.92 17.46 -54.27
N HIS A 722 18.89 18.30 -53.97
CA HIS A 722 17.73 18.76 -54.76
C HIS A 722 16.74 17.66 -55.20
N GLU A 723 15.41 17.80 -55.10
CA GLU A 723 14.50 18.95 -55.08
C GLU A 723 13.53 18.96 -53.89
#